data_AF-A0A2E4FBX4-F1
#
_entry.id   AF-A0A2E4FBX4-F1
#
_cell.length_a   1.000
_cell.length_b   1.000
_cell.length_c   1.000
_cell.angle_alpha   90.00
_cell.angle_beta   90.00
_cell.angle_gamma   90.00
#
_symmetry.space_group_name_H-M   'P 1'
#
loop_
_entity.id
_entity.type
_entity.pdbx_description
1 polymer ?
#
loop_
_entity_poly.entity_id
_entity_poly.type
_entity_poly.pdbx_seq_one_letter_code
_entity_poly.pdbx_strand_id
1 'polypeptide(L)'
;MRVQRSDGCVNRDPSQDVTKAEQVRTILVTGAAGFIGSSLIARALAEGYRVRGLDVISPWRLEEMGLFDQVEWLEGDVRDAALVAQAMDGAHLVYHLAAIVGVDDYIERPREVLDVNIVGTRNVLEAALERQVPVILASTSEVYGKNARSLSEDEDSVFGPTTNTRWSYALSKATSEAYARSMASEGLIYSVIRYFNVYGPRMDRPGEGRVISKFLGALQREDPLALVDGGQQVRAFCYIDDAVEGTFQLGESLNADASHRGEIVNVGRHEPVTISELAQLMLSLSGKRVGTLNVPGRTFFGDGFEEIEERVPDLKKLESTLGYRAEIGLAEGLTRVLDHWGLLADEEERVTAVEPAWLPAIRPSIPHDHGVMTRIQRLLRSGAVTNDGKNLQALETELSEALGVDDVVVVSSGSEALRLGLYALDLEPGVVVLPAFTYIASASAVVHTGHRPVFCDVDPHTWTLCPQALQRVLEEEREVRAVLSVTAYGVPADHDTLAEIAQEEGAAYIVDNAHGFGTERGSQRVPSPVSFSAWSMHATKVLPAVEGGFITAPDAQLRALLRKLRRHGLEPEDLRQSIPGFNSRLDEVRAAVGRTTLRRSGQALNRRRAIYNRLRNAAAQAKGGVFQVQRIPEMVHANGQNLALRWTGDAPVDEVIRAFARLGVEARRYFWPPLHQIAAFDQDAHLPVTEDLGARILCLPLYTSMTGHEVERVEEAIEQVAATLAGAGG
;
A
#
# COMPACT_ATOMS: atom_id res chain seq x y z
N MET A 1 30.85 69.89 47.27
CA MET A 1 29.99 68.78 46.80
C MET A 1 30.05 68.79 45.28
N ARG A 2 30.99 68.04 44.66
CA ARG A 2 30.77 66.70 44.03
C ARG A 2 29.64 66.77 42.96
N VAL A 3 29.82 66.59 41.65
CA VAL A 3 30.89 66.03 40.77
C VAL A 3 30.70 66.62 39.35
N GLN A 4 31.66 67.36 38.79
CA GLN A 4 32.47 67.09 37.55
C GLN A 4 31.75 66.48 36.32
N ARG A 5 31.64 67.22 35.20
CA ARG A 5 32.48 67.20 33.94
C ARG A 5 31.76 66.42 32.82
N SER A 6 31.83 66.74 31.52
CA SER A 6 32.61 67.71 30.73
C SER A 6 32.04 67.78 29.30
N ASP A 7 32.38 68.88 28.65
CA ASP A 7 32.08 69.32 27.28
C ASP A 7 32.46 68.35 26.14
N GLY A 8 31.89 68.58 24.95
CA GLY A 8 32.41 68.03 23.69
C GLY A 8 31.53 68.31 22.47
N CYS A 9 31.65 69.51 21.89
CA CYS A 9 31.14 69.85 20.56
C CYS A 9 31.92 69.06 19.49
N VAL A 10 31.24 68.40 18.53
CA VAL A 10 31.87 67.83 17.33
C VAL A 10 31.04 68.14 16.09
N ASN A 11 31.75 68.67 15.10
CA ASN A 11 31.36 69.00 13.73
C ASN A 11 30.44 67.96 13.07
N ARG A 12 29.34 68.43 12.45
CA ARG A 12 28.60 67.65 11.46
C ARG A 12 29.31 67.74 10.12
N ASP A 13 29.87 66.62 9.69
CA ASP A 13 30.36 66.38 8.34
C ASP A 13 29.14 66.25 7.39
N PRO A 14 29.04 67.01 6.28
CA PRO A 14 27.93 66.91 5.32
C PRO A 14 27.95 65.65 4.44
N SER A 15 28.88 64.71 4.67
CA SER A 15 29.07 63.53 3.80
C SER A 15 28.35 62.25 4.23
N GLN A 16 27.42 62.30 5.18
CA GLN A 16 26.66 61.12 5.65
C GLN A 16 25.19 61.08 5.20
N ASP A 17 24.82 61.82 4.15
CA ASP A 17 23.44 61.84 3.63
C ASP A 17 23.37 61.40 2.17
N VAL A 18 23.95 60.22 1.87
CA VAL A 18 23.60 59.43 0.69
C VAL A 18 22.98 58.14 1.20
N THR A 19 21.66 58.17 1.34
CA THR A 19 20.82 57.00 1.47
C THR A 19 21.23 55.96 0.41
N LYS A 20 21.59 54.75 0.84
CA LYS A 20 21.60 53.58 -0.03
C LYS A 20 20.18 53.41 -0.55
N ALA A 21 19.91 53.93 -1.75
CA ALA A 21 18.80 53.42 -2.54
C ALA A 21 19.07 51.92 -2.72
N GLU A 22 18.22 51.07 -2.13
CA GLU A 22 18.27 49.63 -2.39
C GLU A 22 18.19 49.44 -3.91
N GLN A 23 19.28 48.96 -4.51
CA GLN A 23 19.29 48.60 -5.93
C GLN A 23 18.27 47.49 -6.12
N VAL A 24 17.12 47.82 -6.70
CA VAL A 24 16.09 46.84 -7.07
C VAL A 24 16.73 45.81 -7.99
N ARG A 25 16.82 44.57 -7.51
CA ARG A 25 17.45 43.46 -8.24
C ARG A 25 16.50 42.98 -9.33
N THR A 26 17.06 42.66 -10.51
CA THR A 26 16.30 42.14 -11.64
C THR A 26 16.49 40.64 -11.78
N ILE A 27 15.40 39.87 -11.85
CA ILE A 27 15.42 38.43 -12.17
C ILE A 27 14.95 38.22 -13.60
N LEU A 28 15.68 37.42 -14.36
CA LEU A 28 15.22 36.90 -15.66
C LEU A 28 14.56 35.53 -15.46
N VAL A 29 13.35 35.35 -15.98
CA VAL A 29 12.69 34.05 -16.08
C VAL A 29 12.50 33.72 -17.56
N THR A 30 13.12 32.66 -18.04
CA THR A 30 12.83 32.11 -19.38
C THR A 30 11.81 30.99 -19.25
N GLY A 31 10.91 30.82 -20.21
CA GLY A 31 9.73 29.96 -20.01
C GLY A 31 8.73 30.62 -19.05
N ALA A 32 8.69 31.95 -19.07
CA ALA A 32 7.96 32.80 -18.13
C ALA A 32 6.45 32.58 -18.15
N ALA A 33 5.86 32.23 -19.29
CA ALA A 33 4.44 31.93 -19.40
C ALA A 33 4.09 30.48 -19.01
N GLY A 34 5.10 29.64 -18.79
CA GLY A 34 4.94 28.27 -18.30
C GLY A 34 4.34 28.20 -16.90
N PHE A 35 3.90 27.00 -16.52
CA PHE A 35 3.24 26.78 -15.22
C PHE A 35 4.14 27.13 -14.02
N ILE A 36 5.38 26.62 -14.01
CA ILE A 36 6.35 26.94 -12.95
C ILE A 36 6.84 28.38 -13.09
N GLY A 37 7.10 28.84 -14.32
CA GLY A 37 7.60 30.20 -14.58
C GLY A 37 6.67 31.29 -14.08
N SER A 38 5.39 31.25 -14.45
CA SER A 38 4.40 32.24 -14.01
C SER A 38 4.23 32.26 -12.48
N SER A 39 4.28 31.10 -11.84
CA SER A 39 4.19 30.99 -10.37
C SER A 39 5.44 31.52 -9.67
N LEU A 40 6.63 31.28 -10.24
CA LEU A 40 7.88 31.84 -9.75
C LEU A 40 7.94 33.37 -9.91
N ILE A 41 7.41 33.91 -11.02
CA ILE A 41 7.28 35.35 -11.22
C ILE A 41 6.41 35.97 -10.12
N ALA A 42 5.26 35.37 -9.79
CA ALA A 42 4.40 35.83 -8.71
C ALA A 42 5.15 35.86 -7.37
N ARG A 43 5.89 34.79 -7.06
CA ARG A 43 6.73 34.69 -5.85
C ARG A 43 7.82 35.75 -5.79
N ALA A 44 8.49 36.02 -6.91
CA ALA A 44 9.58 37.00 -7.00
C ALA A 44 9.07 38.45 -6.89
N LEU A 45 7.96 38.77 -7.56
CA LEU A 45 7.31 40.08 -7.44
C LEU A 45 6.88 40.37 -5.99
N ALA A 46 6.40 39.35 -5.26
CA ALA A 46 6.03 39.48 -3.85
C ALA A 46 7.21 39.85 -2.94
N GLU A 47 8.46 39.54 -3.33
CA GLU A 47 9.69 39.93 -2.61
C GLU A 47 10.27 41.27 -3.11
N GLY A 48 9.58 41.95 -4.02
CA GLY A 48 9.99 43.26 -4.54
C GLY A 48 11.06 43.20 -5.64
N TYR A 49 11.26 42.04 -6.28
CA TYR A 49 12.13 41.96 -7.46
C TYR A 49 11.50 42.64 -8.67
N ARG A 50 12.34 43.26 -9.50
CA ARG A 50 11.96 43.55 -10.88
C ARG A 50 12.08 42.26 -11.68
N VAL A 51 11.06 41.90 -12.44
CA VAL A 51 11.04 40.63 -13.17
C VAL A 51 11.00 40.88 -14.67
N ARG A 52 11.88 40.21 -15.41
CA ARG A 52 11.88 40.14 -16.87
C ARG A 52 11.48 38.73 -17.30
N GLY A 53 10.46 38.62 -18.14
CA GLY A 53 9.98 37.36 -18.68
C GLY A 53 10.37 37.20 -20.14
N LEU A 54 10.89 36.04 -20.53
CA LEU A 54 11.16 35.66 -21.92
C LEU A 54 10.39 34.38 -22.28
N ASP A 55 9.50 34.45 -23.26
CA ASP A 55 8.75 33.29 -23.76
C ASP A 55 8.20 33.50 -25.19
N VAL A 56 7.89 32.40 -25.88
CA VAL A 56 7.21 32.38 -27.18
C VAL A 56 5.70 32.18 -27.04
N ILE A 57 5.25 31.63 -25.90
CA ILE A 57 3.82 31.35 -25.68
C ILE A 57 3.14 32.54 -25.01
N SER A 58 1.82 32.64 -25.21
CA SER A 58 0.99 33.68 -24.59
C SER A 58 1.14 33.73 -23.06
N PRO A 59 1.27 34.93 -22.46
CA PRO A 59 1.41 35.13 -21.02
C PRO A 59 0.09 34.99 -20.25
N TRP A 60 -0.90 34.26 -20.79
CA TRP A 60 -2.26 34.19 -20.24
C TRP A 60 -2.33 33.84 -18.75
N ARG A 61 -1.39 33.05 -18.21
CA ARG A 61 -1.33 32.76 -16.76
C ARG A 61 -1.01 34.00 -15.93
N LEU A 62 -0.12 34.87 -16.42
CA LEU A 62 0.22 36.13 -15.76
C LEU A 62 -0.91 37.14 -15.90
N GLU A 63 -1.60 37.15 -17.03
CA GLU A 63 -2.82 37.97 -17.25
C GLU A 63 -3.93 37.54 -16.29
N GLU A 64 -4.18 36.23 -16.16
CA GLU A 64 -5.16 35.66 -15.23
C GLU A 64 -4.83 36.00 -13.76
N MET A 65 -3.55 36.03 -13.40
CA MET A 65 -3.09 36.45 -12.07
C MET A 65 -3.09 37.98 -11.88
N GLY A 66 -3.33 38.79 -12.93
CA GLY A 66 -3.25 40.25 -12.86
C GLY A 66 -1.82 40.78 -12.64
N LEU A 67 -0.81 40.01 -13.03
CA LEU A 67 0.61 40.33 -12.81
C LEU A 67 1.34 40.79 -14.07
N PHE A 68 0.74 40.63 -15.26
CA PHE A 68 1.41 40.88 -16.52
C PHE A 68 2.00 42.31 -16.62
N ASP A 69 1.25 43.33 -16.20
CA ASP A 69 1.68 44.74 -16.25
C ASP A 69 2.89 45.04 -15.34
N GLN A 70 3.25 44.13 -14.42
CA GLN A 70 4.38 44.26 -13.51
C GLN A 70 5.66 43.59 -14.06
N VAL A 71 5.56 42.89 -15.19
CA VAL A 71 6.66 42.11 -15.78
C VAL A 71 7.19 42.82 -17.03
N GLU A 72 8.51 42.95 -17.12
CA GLU A 72 9.16 43.34 -18.37
C GLU A 72 9.11 42.16 -19.34
N TRP A 73 8.10 42.15 -20.22
CA TRP A 73 7.83 41.05 -21.14
C TRP A 73 8.66 41.15 -22.43
N LEU A 74 9.37 40.07 -22.76
CA LEU A 74 10.08 39.88 -24.01
C LEU A 74 9.47 38.66 -24.73
N GLU A 75 8.78 38.92 -25.84
CA GLU A 75 8.25 37.85 -26.69
C GLU A 75 9.34 37.36 -27.64
N GLY A 76 9.71 36.08 -27.55
CA GLY A 76 10.64 35.46 -28.48
C GLY A 76 11.26 34.16 -27.99
N ASP A 77 12.05 33.54 -28.87
CA ASP A 77 12.54 32.17 -28.71
C ASP A 77 13.93 32.15 -28.08
N VAL A 78 14.13 31.26 -27.10
CA VAL A 78 15.45 31.05 -26.46
C VAL A 78 16.53 30.57 -27.43
N ARG A 79 16.16 30.08 -28.62
CA ARG A 79 17.09 29.76 -29.72
C ARG A 79 17.69 31.01 -30.38
N ASP A 80 17.09 32.19 -30.19
CA ASP A 80 17.68 33.47 -30.61
C ASP A 80 18.70 33.94 -29.57
N ALA A 81 19.98 33.67 -29.84
CA ALA A 81 21.08 34.03 -28.94
C ALA A 81 21.19 35.55 -28.70
N ALA A 82 20.83 36.39 -29.68
CA ALA A 82 20.91 37.84 -29.52
C ALA A 82 19.82 38.35 -28.58
N LEU A 83 18.60 37.81 -28.70
CA LEU A 83 17.51 38.11 -27.79
C LEU A 83 17.80 37.62 -26.36
N VAL A 84 18.34 36.41 -26.21
CA VAL A 84 18.74 35.88 -24.89
C VAL A 84 19.81 36.74 -24.26
N ALA A 85 20.82 37.18 -25.03
CA ALA A 85 21.85 38.10 -24.56
C ALA A 85 21.26 39.43 -24.09
N GLN A 86 20.34 40.03 -24.86
CA GLN A 86 19.60 41.23 -24.46
C GLN A 86 18.77 41.01 -23.19
N ALA A 87 18.09 39.87 -23.08
CA ALA A 87 17.27 39.54 -21.92
C ALA A 87 18.10 39.35 -20.65
N MET A 88 19.36 38.90 -20.77
CA MET A 88 20.28 38.69 -19.65
C MET A 88 20.91 39.99 -19.12
N ASP A 89 20.91 41.07 -19.92
CA ASP A 89 21.58 42.32 -19.56
C ASP A 89 21.00 42.93 -18.27
N GLY A 90 21.87 43.11 -17.26
CA GLY A 90 21.51 43.67 -15.95
C GLY A 90 20.72 42.73 -15.03
N ALA A 91 20.53 41.46 -15.41
CA ALA A 91 19.93 40.45 -14.54
C ALA A 91 20.91 40.07 -13.41
N HIS A 92 20.39 39.90 -12.20
CA HIS A 92 21.17 39.43 -11.05
C HIS A 92 21.19 37.90 -10.96
N LEU A 93 20.19 37.24 -11.55
CA LEU A 93 19.92 35.81 -11.50
C LEU A 93 18.97 35.46 -12.66
N VAL A 94 19.19 34.30 -13.27
CA VAL A 94 18.25 33.75 -14.25
C VAL A 94 17.70 32.41 -13.78
N TYR A 95 16.38 32.26 -13.86
CA TYR A 95 15.71 30.97 -13.77
C TYR A 95 15.42 30.48 -15.20
N HIS A 96 16.19 29.49 -15.63
CA HIS A 96 16.03 28.89 -16.94
C HIS A 96 15.00 27.76 -16.90
N LEU A 97 13.73 28.10 -17.17
CA LEU A 97 12.60 27.16 -17.17
C LEU A 97 12.07 26.86 -18.59
N ALA A 98 12.56 27.56 -19.62
CA ALA A 98 12.14 27.34 -21.00
C ALA A 98 12.44 25.91 -21.45
N ALA A 99 11.39 25.19 -21.84
CA ALA A 99 11.49 23.86 -22.42
C ALA A 99 10.17 23.48 -23.08
N ILE A 100 10.24 22.59 -24.07
CA ILE A 100 9.06 21.82 -24.51
C ILE A 100 8.94 20.60 -23.59
N VAL A 101 7.77 20.42 -22.99
CA VAL A 101 7.47 19.38 -21.99
C VAL A 101 6.06 18.81 -22.20
N GLY A 102 5.92 17.48 -22.16
CA GLY A 102 4.64 16.79 -22.31
C GLY A 102 4.81 15.48 -23.06
N VAL A 103 4.16 14.40 -22.60
CA VAL A 103 4.23 13.07 -23.24
C VAL A 103 3.85 13.15 -24.71
N ASP A 104 2.79 13.88 -24.99
CA ASP A 104 2.24 14.06 -26.32
C ASP A 104 3.26 14.82 -27.22
N ASP A 105 3.89 15.88 -26.72
CA ASP A 105 4.81 16.73 -27.49
C ASP A 105 6.11 16.03 -27.92
N TYR A 106 6.77 15.26 -27.05
CA TYR A 106 8.01 14.57 -27.46
C TYR A 106 7.77 13.25 -28.21
N ILE A 107 6.52 12.80 -28.30
CA ILE A 107 6.13 11.77 -29.26
C ILE A 107 5.90 12.40 -30.65
N GLU A 108 5.19 13.52 -30.70
CA GLU A 108 4.78 14.16 -31.96
C GLU A 108 5.89 15.02 -32.60
N ARG A 109 6.68 15.74 -31.80
CA ARG A 109 7.69 16.73 -32.26
C ARG A 109 9.07 16.55 -31.59
N PRO A 110 9.65 15.33 -31.58
CA PRO A 110 10.90 15.04 -30.85
C PRO A 110 12.11 15.89 -31.27
N ARG A 111 12.21 16.27 -32.56
CA ARG A 111 13.28 17.15 -33.03
C ARG A 111 13.24 18.52 -32.37
N GLU A 112 12.05 19.10 -32.29
CA GLU A 112 11.89 20.46 -31.76
C GLU A 112 12.12 20.50 -30.26
N VAL A 113 11.73 19.44 -29.55
CA VAL A 113 12.08 19.24 -28.14
C VAL A 113 13.59 19.28 -27.95
N LEU A 114 14.35 18.57 -28.79
CA LEU A 114 15.82 18.60 -28.74
C LEU A 114 16.37 19.99 -29.08
N ASP A 115 15.89 20.61 -30.16
CA ASP A 115 16.40 21.92 -30.60
C ASP A 115 16.16 23.00 -29.53
N VAL A 116 14.95 23.12 -28.97
CA VAL A 116 14.64 24.10 -27.93
C VAL A 116 15.40 23.79 -26.63
N ASN A 117 15.33 22.55 -26.15
CA ASN A 117 15.89 22.21 -24.84
C ASN A 117 17.42 22.13 -24.84
N ILE A 118 18.08 21.89 -25.99
CA ILE A 118 19.55 21.83 -26.07
C ILE A 118 20.12 23.16 -26.54
N VAL A 119 19.68 23.66 -27.71
CA VAL A 119 20.25 24.90 -28.27
C VAL A 119 19.80 26.11 -27.47
N GLY A 120 18.52 26.18 -27.09
CA GLY A 120 18.00 27.25 -26.25
C GLY A 120 18.69 27.31 -24.90
N THR A 121 18.86 26.16 -24.24
CA THR A 121 19.62 26.10 -22.97
C THR A 121 21.06 26.55 -23.15
N ARG A 122 21.75 26.06 -24.19
CA ARG A 122 23.13 26.47 -24.47
C ARG A 122 23.25 27.99 -24.61
N ASN A 123 22.36 28.64 -25.38
CA ASN A 123 22.38 30.10 -25.53
C ASN A 123 22.23 30.82 -24.18
N VAL A 124 21.36 30.33 -23.30
CA VAL A 124 21.16 30.91 -21.95
C VAL A 124 22.41 30.73 -21.10
N LEU A 125 23.02 29.54 -21.11
CA LEU A 125 24.25 29.28 -20.37
C LEU A 125 25.44 30.11 -20.89
N GLU A 126 25.57 30.28 -22.21
CA GLU A 126 26.59 31.13 -22.83
C GLU A 126 26.41 32.59 -22.42
N ALA A 127 25.20 33.15 -22.56
CA ALA A 127 24.91 34.53 -22.17
C ALA A 127 25.13 34.77 -20.67
N ALA A 128 24.77 33.79 -19.83
CA ALA A 128 24.98 33.85 -18.39
C ALA A 128 26.46 33.81 -18.00
N LEU A 129 27.25 32.94 -18.64
CA LEU A 129 28.69 32.85 -18.44
C LEU A 129 29.39 34.17 -18.80
N GLU A 130 29.07 34.76 -19.96
CA GLU A 130 29.65 36.03 -20.42
C GLU A 130 29.39 37.19 -19.45
N ARG A 131 28.19 37.21 -18.83
CA ARG A 131 27.74 38.29 -17.93
C ARG A 131 27.93 37.98 -16.45
N GLN A 132 28.43 36.79 -16.13
CA GLN A 132 28.57 36.28 -14.76
C GLN A 132 27.24 36.30 -13.98
N VAL A 133 26.15 35.96 -14.67
CA VAL A 133 24.81 35.85 -14.06
C VAL A 133 24.61 34.41 -13.58
N PRO A 134 24.32 34.18 -12.29
CA PRO A 134 23.97 32.86 -11.78
C PRO A 134 22.74 32.26 -12.46
N VAL A 135 22.72 30.94 -12.65
CA VAL A 135 21.65 30.22 -13.35
C VAL A 135 21.03 29.14 -12.46
N ILE A 136 19.70 29.19 -12.30
CA ILE A 136 18.93 28.02 -11.86
C ILE A 136 18.40 27.31 -13.11
N LEU A 137 18.90 26.10 -13.35
CA LEU A 137 18.55 25.28 -14.50
C LEU A 137 17.44 24.29 -14.13
N ALA A 138 16.29 24.38 -14.81
CA ALA A 138 15.24 23.37 -14.67
C ALA A 138 15.57 22.09 -15.43
N SER A 139 15.61 21.00 -14.69
CA SER A 139 15.66 19.62 -15.14
C SER A 139 14.43 18.85 -14.66
N THR A 140 14.46 17.53 -14.75
CA THR A 140 13.30 16.66 -14.56
C THR A 140 13.71 15.34 -13.95
N SER A 141 12.81 14.74 -13.16
CA SER A 141 12.93 13.35 -12.72
C SER A 141 12.98 12.31 -13.86
N GLU A 142 12.65 12.69 -15.10
CA GLU A 142 12.80 11.80 -16.26
C GLU A 142 14.27 11.48 -16.58
N VAL A 143 15.24 12.27 -16.11
CA VAL A 143 16.68 12.03 -16.36
C VAL A 143 17.16 10.72 -15.75
N TYR A 144 16.49 10.22 -14.72
CA TYR A 144 16.79 8.91 -14.13
C TYR A 144 16.47 7.72 -15.05
N GLY A 145 15.64 7.93 -16.08
CA GLY A 145 15.28 6.89 -17.02
C GLY A 145 14.51 5.74 -16.38
N LYS A 146 14.90 4.52 -16.69
CA LYS A 146 14.35 3.25 -16.18
C LYS A 146 14.97 2.81 -14.85
N ASN A 147 15.71 3.68 -14.16
CA ASN A 147 16.30 3.33 -12.88
C ASN A 147 15.19 3.05 -11.85
N ALA A 148 15.23 1.87 -11.24
CA ALA A 148 14.25 1.38 -10.26
C ALA A 148 14.78 1.46 -8.80
N ARG A 149 15.90 2.15 -8.58
CA ARG A 149 16.49 2.38 -7.25
C ARG A 149 15.94 3.67 -6.61
N SER A 150 16.38 3.94 -5.39
CA SER A 150 16.18 5.24 -4.73
C SER A 150 16.69 6.35 -5.65
N LEU A 151 15.84 7.31 -6.04
CA LEU A 151 16.19 8.32 -7.03
C LEU A 151 16.92 9.51 -6.37
N SER A 152 18.11 9.28 -5.83
CA SER A 152 19.00 10.35 -5.35
C SER A 152 19.78 11.01 -6.49
N GLU A 153 20.38 12.17 -6.27
CA GLU A 153 20.95 12.99 -7.34
C GLU A 153 22.18 12.38 -8.04
N ASP A 154 22.88 11.48 -7.35
CA ASP A 154 24.11 10.81 -7.80
C ASP A 154 23.88 9.43 -8.44
N GLU A 155 22.63 8.98 -8.54
CA GLU A 155 22.31 7.67 -9.11
C GLU A 155 22.41 7.63 -10.64
N ASP A 156 22.65 6.43 -11.16
CA ASP A 156 22.82 6.20 -12.59
C ASP A 156 21.54 6.52 -13.37
N SER A 157 21.70 7.17 -14.52
CA SER A 157 20.62 7.42 -15.49
C SER A 157 20.54 6.27 -16.50
N VAL A 158 19.43 5.53 -16.52
CA VAL A 158 19.27 4.34 -17.38
C VAL A 158 18.26 4.60 -18.49
N PHE A 159 18.69 5.17 -19.61
CA PHE A 159 17.80 5.43 -20.74
C PHE A 159 17.49 4.16 -21.55
N GLY A 160 16.31 4.12 -22.19
CA GLY A 160 15.99 3.09 -23.17
C GLY A 160 16.75 3.29 -24.50
N PRO A 161 16.49 2.42 -25.49
CA PRO A 161 17.19 2.49 -26.77
C PRO A 161 16.85 3.79 -27.51
N THR A 162 17.84 4.36 -28.21
CA THR A 162 17.69 5.60 -29.01
C THR A 162 16.76 5.44 -30.22
N THR A 163 16.39 4.21 -30.57
CA THR A 163 15.32 3.93 -31.52
C THR A 163 13.93 4.34 -31.01
N ASN A 164 13.79 4.63 -29.71
CA ASN A 164 12.56 5.11 -29.10
C ASN A 164 12.67 6.61 -28.76
N THR A 165 11.88 7.44 -29.46
CA THR A 165 11.92 8.91 -29.36
C THR A 165 11.36 9.47 -28.06
N ARG A 166 10.62 8.67 -27.27
CA ARG A 166 10.18 9.00 -25.90
C ARG A 166 11.33 9.52 -25.03
N TRP A 167 12.54 9.01 -25.22
CA TRP A 167 13.71 9.40 -24.42
C TRP A 167 14.30 10.75 -24.80
N SER A 168 13.83 11.41 -25.87
CA SER A 168 14.36 12.70 -26.34
C SER A 168 14.29 13.79 -25.28
N TYR A 169 13.18 13.90 -24.53
CA TYR A 169 13.03 14.88 -23.46
C TYR A 169 14.02 14.65 -22.31
N ALA A 170 14.09 13.41 -21.80
CA ALA A 170 15.02 13.04 -20.73
C ALA A 170 16.49 13.29 -21.14
N LEU A 171 16.86 12.88 -22.35
CA LEU A 171 18.19 13.10 -22.91
C LEU A 171 18.51 14.59 -23.07
N SER A 172 17.55 15.41 -23.51
CA SER A 172 17.75 16.85 -23.65
C SER A 172 18.06 17.55 -22.33
N LYS A 173 17.38 17.14 -21.25
CA LYS A 173 17.60 17.68 -19.90
C LYS A 173 18.88 17.15 -19.27
N ALA A 174 19.20 15.86 -19.43
CA ALA A 174 20.51 15.33 -19.02
C ALA A 174 21.67 16.04 -19.75
N THR A 175 21.49 16.34 -21.04
CA THR A 175 22.46 17.12 -21.84
C THR A 175 22.61 18.54 -21.31
N SER A 176 21.50 19.17 -20.91
CA SER A 176 21.50 20.51 -20.29
C SER A 176 22.31 20.54 -18.99
N GLU A 177 22.13 19.53 -18.13
CA GLU A 177 22.92 19.39 -16.89
C GLU A 177 24.42 19.21 -17.19
N ALA A 178 24.75 18.40 -18.20
CA ALA A 178 26.14 18.18 -18.61
C ALA A 178 26.79 19.46 -19.17
N TYR A 179 26.05 20.26 -19.96
CA TYR A 179 26.53 21.56 -20.43
C TYR A 179 26.90 22.50 -19.29
N ALA A 180 25.97 22.70 -18.34
CA ALA A 180 26.21 23.58 -17.21
C ALA A 180 27.40 23.11 -16.36
N ARG A 181 27.52 21.80 -16.14
CA ARG A 181 28.67 21.21 -15.45
C ARG A 181 29.99 21.40 -16.18
N SER A 182 30.00 21.29 -17.50
CA SER A 182 31.19 21.55 -18.30
C SER A 182 31.63 23.01 -18.19
N MET A 183 30.68 23.94 -18.35
CA MET A 183 30.91 25.38 -18.31
C MET A 183 31.23 25.91 -16.90
N ALA A 184 30.95 25.13 -15.86
CA ALA A 184 31.39 25.43 -14.49
C ALA A 184 32.91 25.64 -14.39
N SER A 185 33.68 24.86 -15.17
CA SER A 185 35.14 24.98 -15.24
C SER A 185 35.61 26.29 -15.88
N GLU A 186 34.72 26.97 -16.61
CA GLU A 186 34.93 28.27 -17.25
C GLU A 186 34.42 29.43 -16.38
N GLY A 187 33.84 29.14 -15.21
CA GLY A 187 33.35 30.14 -14.26
C GLY A 187 31.83 30.33 -14.23
N LEU A 188 31.06 29.46 -14.90
CA LEU A 188 29.59 29.52 -14.81
C LEU A 188 29.13 29.22 -13.37
N ILE A 189 28.31 30.11 -12.81
CA ILE A 189 27.62 29.90 -11.54
C ILE A 189 26.25 29.31 -11.83
N TYR A 190 25.97 28.11 -11.36
CA TYR A 190 24.67 27.47 -11.59
C TYR A 190 24.27 26.51 -10.47
N SER A 191 22.99 26.17 -10.38
CA SER A 191 22.49 24.94 -9.76
C SER A 191 21.39 24.35 -10.63
N VAL A 192 21.09 23.07 -10.42
CA VAL A 192 20.05 22.35 -11.16
C VAL A 192 18.94 21.90 -10.22
N ILE A 193 17.70 22.04 -10.68
CA ILE A 193 16.53 21.50 -9.99
C ILE A 193 15.90 20.41 -10.84
N ARG A 194 15.77 19.20 -10.28
CA ARG A 194 15.03 18.09 -10.89
C ARG A 194 13.63 18.03 -10.30
N TYR A 195 12.63 18.41 -11.09
CA TYR A 195 11.23 18.41 -10.64
C TYR A 195 10.58 17.02 -10.66
N PHE A 196 9.83 16.71 -9.61
CA PHE A 196 8.99 15.52 -9.48
C PHE A 196 7.50 15.91 -9.45
N ASN A 197 6.81 15.65 -10.57
CA ASN A 197 5.38 15.90 -10.82
C ASN A 197 4.80 17.11 -10.08
N VAL A 198 5.22 18.30 -10.50
CA VAL A 198 4.66 19.56 -10.00
C VAL A 198 3.24 19.71 -10.52
N TYR A 199 2.29 20.00 -9.63
CA TYR A 199 0.88 20.18 -9.96
C TYR A 199 0.27 21.38 -9.23
N GLY A 200 -0.86 21.87 -9.74
CA GLY A 200 -1.58 23.00 -9.16
C GLY A 200 -2.60 23.58 -10.13
N PRO A 201 -3.36 24.60 -9.70
CA PRO A 201 -4.58 25.03 -10.38
C PRO A 201 -4.40 25.42 -11.85
N ARG A 202 -3.27 26.06 -12.19
CA ARG A 202 -2.98 26.60 -13.52
C ARG A 202 -2.01 25.74 -14.35
N MET A 203 -1.94 24.43 -14.07
CA MET A 203 -0.97 23.53 -14.72
C MET A 203 -1.23 23.37 -16.22
N ASP A 204 -2.25 22.62 -16.61
CA ASP A 204 -2.72 22.48 -17.99
C ASP A 204 -4.24 22.67 -17.99
N ARG A 205 -4.83 22.96 -19.15
CA ARG A 205 -6.28 23.03 -19.26
C ARG A 205 -6.92 21.66 -18.96
N PRO A 206 -8.12 21.62 -18.36
CA PRO A 206 -8.84 20.38 -18.14
C PRO A 206 -8.99 19.56 -19.42
N GLY A 207 -8.57 18.30 -19.36
CA GLY A 207 -8.60 17.34 -20.47
C GLY A 207 -7.28 17.22 -21.26
N GLU A 208 -6.33 18.13 -21.04
CA GLU A 208 -5.09 18.20 -21.81
C GLU A 208 -3.86 17.81 -20.97
N GLY A 209 -2.80 17.32 -21.62
CA GLY A 209 -1.49 17.13 -21.00
C GLY A 209 -1.42 16.04 -19.93
N ARG A 210 -1.19 16.45 -18.67
CA ARG A 210 -0.84 15.56 -17.55
C ARG A 210 -2.05 14.89 -16.89
N VAL A 211 -1.79 13.85 -16.09
CA VAL A 211 -2.83 12.97 -15.52
C VAL A 211 -3.89 13.74 -14.70
N ILE A 212 -3.48 14.68 -13.85
CA ILE A 212 -4.43 15.48 -13.04
C ILE A 212 -5.33 16.31 -13.96
N SER A 213 -4.77 16.96 -14.98
CA SER A 213 -5.55 17.73 -15.95
C SER A 213 -6.46 16.87 -16.80
N LYS A 214 -6.01 15.68 -17.25
CA LYS A 214 -6.84 14.69 -17.92
C LYS A 214 -8.04 14.26 -17.05
N PHE A 215 -7.81 14.05 -15.75
CA PHE A 215 -8.87 13.77 -14.78
C PHE A 215 -9.81 14.96 -14.56
N LEU A 216 -9.30 16.19 -14.46
CA LEU A 216 -10.15 17.39 -14.39
C LEU A 216 -11.10 17.47 -15.59
N GLY A 217 -10.60 17.21 -16.80
CA GLY A 217 -11.45 17.19 -18.00
C GLY A 217 -12.51 16.08 -17.95
N ALA A 218 -12.14 14.89 -17.48
CA ALA A 218 -13.10 13.80 -17.28
C ALA A 218 -14.18 14.16 -16.26
N LEU A 219 -13.80 14.77 -15.13
CA LEU A 219 -14.73 15.25 -14.11
C LEU A 219 -15.68 16.34 -14.62
N GLN A 220 -15.19 17.26 -15.47
CA GLN A 220 -16.03 18.28 -16.11
C GLN A 220 -17.05 17.70 -17.08
N ARG A 221 -16.66 16.65 -17.83
CA ARG A 221 -17.55 15.96 -18.78
C ARG A 221 -18.40 14.87 -18.13
N GLU A 222 -18.16 14.60 -16.86
CA GLU A 222 -18.71 13.46 -16.13
C GLU A 222 -18.39 12.10 -16.78
N ASP A 223 -17.20 11.97 -17.36
CA ASP A 223 -16.66 10.71 -17.89
C ASP A 223 -15.89 9.93 -16.80
N PRO A 224 -15.83 8.59 -16.86
CA PRO A 224 -14.96 7.81 -15.98
C PRO A 224 -13.48 8.22 -16.10
N LEU A 225 -12.74 8.23 -14.97
CA LEU A 225 -11.31 8.53 -14.97
C LEU A 225 -10.52 7.35 -15.57
N ALA A 226 -9.81 7.60 -16.67
CA ALA A 226 -9.05 6.58 -17.38
C ALA A 226 -7.77 6.16 -16.62
N LEU A 227 -7.70 4.90 -16.21
CA LEU A 227 -6.54 4.30 -15.55
C LEU A 227 -5.77 3.43 -16.54
N VAL A 228 -4.58 3.87 -16.91
CA VAL A 228 -3.68 3.12 -17.81
C VAL A 228 -3.18 1.87 -17.07
N ASP A 229 -3.43 0.69 -17.67
CA ASP A 229 -3.05 -0.64 -17.13
C ASP A 229 -3.42 -0.82 -15.65
N GLY A 230 -4.59 -0.31 -15.25
CA GLY A 230 -5.12 -0.42 -13.89
C GLY A 230 -4.56 0.58 -12.89
N GLY A 231 -3.77 1.56 -13.32
CA GLY A 231 -3.35 2.69 -12.48
C GLY A 231 -2.34 2.33 -11.38
N GLN A 232 -1.54 1.28 -11.57
CA GLN A 232 -0.60 0.76 -10.55
C GLN A 232 0.74 1.49 -10.49
N GLN A 233 1.02 2.37 -11.45
CA GLN A 233 2.24 3.16 -11.48
C GLN A 233 2.26 4.16 -10.31
N VAL A 234 3.41 4.24 -9.63
CA VAL A 234 3.62 5.02 -8.41
C VAL A 234 4.33 6.32 -8.75
N ARG A 235 3.81 7.43 -8.22
CA ARG A 235 4.35 8.77 -8.38
C ARG A 235 4.32 9.50 -7.05
N ALA A 236 5.22 10.45 -6.86
CA ALA A 236 5.03 11.51 -5.87
C ALA A 236 4.64 12.82 -6.56
N PHE A 237 3.77 13.60 -5.93
CA PHE A 237 3.23 14.85 -6.46
C PHE A 237 3.59 16.02 -5.55
N CYS A 238 4.15 17.08 -6.14
CA CYS A 238 4.59 18.26 -5.42
C CYS A 238 3.69 19.46 -5.78
N TYR A 239 3.11 20.10 -4.78
CA TYR A 239 2.26 21.26 -5.05
C TYR A 239 3.10 22.44 -5.55
N ILE A 240 2.53 23.26 -6.43
CA ILE A 240 3.27 24.32 -7.12
C ILE A 240 3.92 25.33 -6.19
N ASP A 241 3.24 25.73 -5.12
CA ASP A 241 3.79 26.69 -4.15
C ASP A 241 5.07 26.14 -3.50
N ASP A 242 5.07 24.85 -3.15
CA ASP A 242 6.23 24.19 -2.57
C ASP A 242 7.39 24.08 -3.56
N ALA A 243 7.10 23.65 -4.79
CA ALA A 243 8.11 23.55 -5.84
C ALA A 243 8.75 24.91 -6.15
N VAL A 244 7.95 25.97 -6.17
CA VAL A 244 8.39 27.35 -6.40
C VAL A 244 9.20 27.90 -5.23
N GLU A 245 8.82 27.61 -3.99
CA GLU A 245 9.56 28.08 -2.81
C GLU A 245 10.97 27.49 -2.78
N GLY A 246 11.11 26.17 -2.93
CA GLY A 246 12.42 25.53 -2.98
C GLY A 246 13.27 26.03 -4.16
N THR A 247 12.62 26.32 -5.29
CA THR A 247 13.28 26.91 -6.47
C THR A 247 13.79 28.32 -6.20
N PHE A 248 12.93 29.17 -5.66
CA PHE A 248 13.24 30.56 -5.36
C PHE A 248 14.41 30.64 -4.37
N GLN A 249 14.32 29.91 -3.24
CA GLN A 249 15.36 29.88 -2.21
C GLN A 249 16.71 29.38 -2.74
N LEU A 250 16.73 28.34 -3.60
CA LEU A 250 17.97 27.88 -4.20
C LEU A 250 18.63 28.98 -5.03
N GLY A 251 17.85 29.70 -5.85
CA GLY A 251 18.36 30.82 -6.65
C GLY A 251 18.94 31.95 -5.81
N GLU A 252 18.26 32.34 -4.75
CA GLU A 252 18.78 33.35 -3.81
C GLU A 252 20.08 32.91 -3.14
N SER A 253 20.16 31.63 -2.80
CA SER A 253 21.30 31.08 -2.10
C SER A 253 22.58 31.02 -2.94
N LEU A 254 22.49 30.98 -4.28
CA LEU A 254 23.66 30.91 -5.19
C LEU A 254 24.66 32.06 -5.00
N ASN A 255 24.14 33.25 -4.65
CA ASN A 255 24.96 34.43 -4.38
C ASN A 255 25.43 34.49 -2.92
N ALA A 256 24.71 33.86 -1.99
CA ALA A 256 24.98 33.91 -0.56
C ALA A 256 25.95 32.80 -0.11
N ASP A 257 25.85 31.60 -0.70
CA ASP A 257 26.63 30.42 -0.31
C ASP A 257 27.25 29.75 -1.54
N ALA A 258 28.58 29.71 -1.58
CA ALA A 258 29.31 29.10 -2.67
C ALA A 258 29.16 27.56 -2.71
N SER A 259 28.79 26.93 -1.60
CA SER A 259 28.59 25.47 -1.53
C SER A 259 27.36 24.99 -2.30
N HIS A 260 26.44 25.90 -2.66
CA HIS A 260 25.25 25.56 -3.45
C HIS A 260 25.53 25.59 -4.96
N ARG A 261 26.70 26.10 -5.36
CA ARG A 261 27.11 26.22 -6.77
C ARG A 261 27.55 24.87 -7.33
N GLY A 262 27.06 24.52 -8.50
CA GLY A 262 27.30 23.24 -9.16
C GLY A 262 26.43 22.10 -8.65
N GLU A 263 25.57 22.37 -7.66
CA GLU A 263 24.72 21.36 -7.06
C GLU A 263 23.50 21.03 -7.93
N ILE A 264 23.10 19.77 -7.87
CA ILE A 264 21.83 19.27 -8.39
C ILE A 264 21.00 18.87 -7.18
N VAL A 265 19.73 19.31 -7.14
CA VAL A 265 18.78 18.94 -6.09
C VAL A 265 17.46 18.45 -6.69
N ASN A 266 16.88 17.43 -6.06
CA ASN A 266 15.52 16.98 -6.34
C ASN A 266 14.52 17.87 -5.61
N VAL A 267 13.51 18.37 -6.33
CA VAL A 267 12.38 19.09 -5.75
C VAL A 267 11.12 18.28 -5.98
N GLY A 268 10.47 17.93 -4.87
CA GLY A 268 9.32 17.05 -4.87
C GLY A 268 8.73 16.84 -3.49
N ARG A 269 7.93 15.78 -3.36
CA ARG A 269 7.44 15.23 -2.08
C ARG A 269 7.78 13.74 -2.02
N HIS A 270 7.84 13.15 -0.83
CA HIS A 270 8.23 11.74 -0.69
C HIS A 270 7.01 10.78 -0.71
N GLU A 271 5.77 11.24 -0.49
CA GLU A 271 4.65 10.29 -0.38
C GLU A 271 4.36 9.59 -1.72
N PRO A 272 4.52 8.26 -1.79
CA PRO A 272 4.19 7.48 -2.97
C PRO A 272 2.67 7.35 -3.10
N VAL A 273 2.16 7.61 -4.30
CA VAL A 273 0.74 7.50 -4.62
C VAL A 273 0.59 6.81 -5.98
N THR A 274 -0.26 5.80 -6.04
CA THR A 274 -0.64 5.18 -7.32
C THR A 274 -1.59 6.07 -8.10
N ILE A 275 -1.61 5.96 -9.43
CA ILE A 275 -2.59 6.73 -10.24
C ILE A 275 -4.03 6.33 -9.92
N SER A 276 -4.26 5.08 -9.50
CA SER A 276 -5.56 4.64 -8.98
C SER A 276 -5.94 5.38 -7.70
N GLU A 277 -5.04 5.49 -6.71
CA GLU A 277 -5.29 6.25 -5.47
C GLU A 277 -5.52 7.75 -5.75
N LEU A 278 -4.75 8.33 -6.68
CA LEU A 278 -4.98 9.70 -7.14
C LEU A 278 -6.39 9.89 -7.72
N ALA A 279 -6.84 8.98 -8.58
CA ALA A 279 -8.17 9.04 -9.17
C ALA A 279 -9.28 8.93 -8.12
N GLN A 280 -9.13 8.04 -7.14
CA GLN A 280 -10.07 7.90 -6.03
C GLN A 280 -10.13 9.17 -5.17
N LEU A 281 -8.97 9.79 -4.90
CA LEU A 281 -8.91 11.03 -4.14
C LEU A 281 -9.59 12.19 -4.88
N MET A 282 -9.38 12.33 -6.19
CA MET A 282 -10.07 13.35 -6.99
C MET A 282 -11.58 13.11 -7.11
N LEU A 283 -12.02 11.87 -7.26
CA LEU A 283 -13.45 11.49 -7.22
C LEU A 283 -14.09 11.86 -5.88
N SER A 284 -13.40 11.50 -4.78
CA SER A 284 -13.84 11.81 -3.42
C SER A 284 -14.00 13.32 -3.19
N LEU A 285 -12.98 14.11 -3.52
CA LEU A 285 -13.00 15.56 -3.33
C LEU A 285 -14.01 16.28 -4.24
N SER A 286 -14.26 15.76 -5.45
CA SER A 286 -15.19 16.36 -6.40
C SER A 286 -16.65 15.92 -6.21
N GLY A 287 -16.92 14.90 -5.40
CA GLY A 287 -18.25 14.32 -5.22
C GLY A 287 -18.84 13.62 -6.46
N LYS A 288 -18.09 13.55 -7.58
CA LYS A 288 -18.56 12.95 -8.84
C LYS A 288 -18.60 11.42 -8.74
N ARG A 289 -19.65 10.79 -9.30
CA ARG A 289 -19.90 9.33 -9.24
C ARG A 289 -19.58 8.57 -10.54
N VAL A 290 -18.67 9.11 -11.34
CA VAL A 290 -18.36 8.63 -12.70
C VAL A 290 -17.45 7.40 -12.72
N GLY A 291 -16.80 7.09 -11.59
CA GLY A 291 -15.95 5.92 -11.42
C GLY A 291 -14.65 5.97 -12.23
N THR A 292 -14.03 4.81 -12.45
CA THR A 292 -12.78 4.67 -13.20
C THR A 292 -12.94 3.66 -14.35
N LEU A 293 -12.15 3.84 -15.40
CA LEU A 293 -12.11 2.95 -16.56
C LEU A 293 -10.68 2.47 -16.79
N ASN A 294 -10.46 1.15 -16.80
CA ASN A 294 -9.15 0.61 -17.14
C ASN A 294 -8.91 0.66 -18.66
N VAL A 295 -7.80 1.26 -19.08
CA VAL A 295 -7.40 1.39 -20.49
C VAL A 295 -6.02 0.76 -20.72
N PRO A 296 -5.85 -0.10 -21.75
CA PRO A 296 -4.54 -0.66 -22.06
C PRO A 296 -3.52 0.42 -22.46
N GLY A 297 -2.31 0.38 -21.90
CA GLY A 297 -1.31 1.42 -22.13
C GLY A 297 -0.88 1.58 -23.59
N ARG A 298 -0.84 0.48 -24.36
CA ARG A 298 -0.57 0.52 -25.80
C ARG A 298 -1.64 1.27 -26.60
N THR A 299 -2.90 1.17 -26.18
CA THR A 299 -4.01 1.87 -26.82
C THR A 299 -4.01 3.35 -26.42
N PHE A 300 -3.54 3.67 -25.22
CA PHE A 300 -3.54 5.01 -24.68
C PHE A 300 -2.36 5.87 -25.16
N PHE A 301 -1.14 5.33 -25.15
CA PHE A 301 0.09 6.05 -25.52
C PHE A 301 0.67 5.63 -26.87
N GLY A 302 0.09 4.63 -27.53
CA GLY A 302 0.57 4.09 -28.81
C GLY A 302 1.62 2.98 -28.66
N ASP A 303 2.01 2.41 -29.81
CA ASP A 303 3.05 1.38 -29.87
C ASP A 303 4.42 1.97 -29.50
N GLY A 304 5.14 1.30 -28.59
CA GLY A 304 6.49 1.68 -28.17
C GLY A 304 6.56 2.55 -26.90
N PHE A 305 5.43 2.86 -26.26
CA PHE A 305 5.45 3.51 -24.95
C PHE A 305 6.11 2.62 -23.89
N GLU A 306 7.10 3.18 -23.19
CA GLU A 306 7.78 2.54 -22.08
C GLU A 306 7.43 3.30 -20.80
N GLU A 307 6.57 2.69 -19.98
CA GLU A 307 6.16 3.25 -18.69
C GLU A 307 7.24 3.02 -17.62
N ILE A 308 7.39 3.98 -16.72
CA ILE A 308 8.24 3.86 -15.53
C ILE A 308 7.33 3.50 -14.36
N GLU A 309 7.57 2.35 -13.72
CA GLU A 309 6.69 1.82 -12.67
C GLU A 309 6.65 2.72 -11.44
N GLU A 310 7.79 3.18 -10.94
CA GLU A 310 7.89 3.97 -9.71
C GLU A 310 8.79 5.19 -9.91
N ARG A 311 8.34 6.35 -9.40
CA ARG A 311 9.11 7.60 -9.42
C ARG A 311 8.86 8.43 -8.17
N VAL A 312 9.70 8.22 -7.17
CA VAL A 312 9.67 8.89 -5.86
C VAL A 312 11.05 9.50 -5.60
N PRO A 313 11.16 10.80 -5.27
CA PRO A 313 12.45 11.45 -5.04
C PRO A 313 13.07 11.06 -3.70
N ASP A 314 14.41 10.98 -3.64
CA ASP A 314 15.13 11.23 -2.39
C ASP A 314 15.33 12.75 -2.25
N LEU A 315 14.88 13.32 -1.13
CA LEU A 315 14.86 14.77 -0.87
C LEU A 315 15.91 15.21 0.17
N LYS A 316 16.72 14.28 0.71
CA LYS A 316 17.68 14.59 1.78
C LYS A 316 18.64 15.71 1.40
N LYS A 317 19.05 15.76 0.13
CA LYS A 317 19.98 16.78 -0.34
C LYS A 317 19.35 18.16 -0.29
N LEU A 318 18.16 18.34 -0.86
CA LEU A 318 17.40 19.60 -0.80
C LEU A 318 17.21 20.07 0.66
N GLU A 319 16.77 19.16 1.54
CA GLU A 319 16.57 19.45 2.96
C GLU A 319 17.87 19.89 3.64
N SER A 320 19.00 19.24 3.34
CA SER A 320 20.30 19.59 3.91
C SER A 320 20.89 20.89 3.34
N THR A 321 20.59 21.22 2.08
CA THR A 321 21.10 22.42 1.39
C THR A 321 20.32 23.67 1.78
N LEU A 322 18.98 23.58 1.85
CA LEU A 322 18.13 24.76 2.06
C LEU A 322 17.42 24.79 3.42
N GLY A 323 17.35 23.68 4.14
CA GLY A 323 16.46 23.54 5.31
C GLY A 323 14.98 23.59 4.95
N TYR A 324 14.66 23.45 3.65
CA TYR A 324 13.31 23.56 3.10
C TYR A 324 12.67 22.17 2.97
N ARG A 325 11.38 22.08 3.32
CA ARG A 325 10.56 20.88 3.15
C ARG A 325 9.17 21.27 2.64
N ALA A 326 8.68 20.53 1.65
CA ALA A 326 7.33 20.73 1.11
C ALA A 326 6.25 20.46 2.18
N GLU A 327 5.32 21.40 2.32
CA GLU A 327 4.31 21.37 3.39
C GLU A 327 2.95 20.89 2.88
N ILE A 328 2.57 21.22 1.66
CA ILE A 328 1.21 21.03 1.15
C ILE A 328 1.01 19.57 0.74
N GLY A 329 0.07 18.91 1.42
CA GLY A 329 -0.32 17.53 1.13
C GLY A 329 -1.07 17.36 -0.18
N LEU A 330 -1.05 16.14 -0.75
CA LEU A 330 -1.77 15.86 -2.00
C LEU A 330 -3.27 16.18 -1.91
N ALA A 331 -3.93 15.81 -0.82
CA ALA A 331 -5.35 16.08 -0.61
C ALA A 331 -5.66 17.59 -0.53
N GLU A 332 -4.82 18.34 0.19
CA GLU A 332 -4.96 19.79 0.30
C GLU A 332 -4.73 20.48 -1.06
N GLY A 333 -3.65 20.14 -1.75
CA GLY A 333 -3.37 20.72 -3.06
C GLY A 333 -4.42 20.37 -4.10
N LEU A 334 -4.95 19.14 -4.12
CA LEU A 334 -6.06 18.76 -5.00
C LEU A 334 -7.35 19.50 -4.66
N THR A 335 -7.60 19.78 -3.37
CA THR A 335 -8.74 20.62 -2.95
C THR A 335 -8.65 22.00 -3.60
N ARG A 336 -7.48 22.65 -3.52
CA ARG A 336 -7.24 23.96 -4.16
C ARG A 336 -7.38 23.90 -5.69
N VAL A 337 -6.92 22.82 -6.32
CA VAL A 337 -7.06 22.60 -7.76
C VAL A 337 -8.53 22.45 -8.15
N LEU A 338 -9.29 21.59 -7.47
CA LEU A 338 -10.69 21.37 -7.78
C LEU A 338 -11.53 22.62 -7.52
N ASP A 339 -11.24 23.36 -6.45
CA ASP A 339 -11.91 24.62 -6.11
C ASP A 339 -11.73 25.65 -7.22
N HIS A 340 -10.50 25.84 -7.70
CA HIS A 340 -10.19 26.75 -8.79
C HIS A 340 -10.97 26.45 -10.07
N TRP A 341 -11.23 25.16 -10.36
CA TRP A 341 -12.00 24.73 -11.53
C TRP A 341 -13.50 24.59 -11.27
N GLY A 342 -13.99 24.96 -10.09
CA GLY A 342 -15.41 24.84 -9.72
C GLY A 342 -15.90 23.39 -9.67
N LEU A 343 -14.99 22.45 -9.36
CA LEU A 343 -15.23 21.01 -9.30
C LEU A 343 -15.17 20.46 -7.88
N LEU A 344 -14.88 21.28 -6.89
CA LEU A 344 -14.85 20.87 -5.50
C LEU A 344 -16.29 20.72 -4.99
N ALA A 345 -16.62 19.59 -4.37
CA ALA A 345 -17.93 19.38 -3.78
C ALA A 345 -18.16 20.29 -2.56
N ASP A 346 -19.41 20.58 -2.23
CA ASP A 346 -19.76 21.27 -0.98
C ASP A 346 -19.32 20.45 0.24
N GLU A 347 -19.11 21.08 1.39
CA GLU A 347 -18.59 20.39 2.59
C GLU A 347 -19.54 19.26 3.05
N GLU A 348 -20.86 19.47 2.96
CA GLU A 348 -21.87 18.43 3.20
C GLU A 348 -21.84 17.32 2.14
N GLU A 349 -21.58 17.63 0.86
CA GLU A 349 -21.39 16.64 -0.20
C GLU A 349 -20.06 15.89 -0.06
N ARG A 350 -18.98 16.50 0.45
CA ARG A 350 -17.72 15.82 0.79
C ARG A 350 -17.91 14.85 1.96
N VAL A 351 -18.73 15.21 2.94
CA VAL A 351 -19.07 14.37 4.10
C VAL A 351 -20.07 13.27 3.74
N THR A 352 -20.95 13.47 2.75
CA THR A 352 -21.95 12.48 2.29
C THR A 352 -21.53 11.66 1.06
N ALA A 353 -20.56 12.12 0.26
CA ALA A 353 -19.96 11.39 -0.85
C ALA A 353 -18.81 10.48 -0.40
N VAL A 354 -18.27 10.70 0.80
CA VAL A 354 -17.39 9.75 1.47
C VAL A 354 -18.25 8.87 2.37
N GLU A 355 -18.89 7.86 1.79
CA GLU A 355 -18.87 6.60 2.52
C GLU A 355 -17.38 6.27 2.66
N PRO A 356 -16.82 6.27 3.88
CA PRO A 356 -15.38 6.12 4.03
C PRO A 356 -15.03 4.76 3.43
N ALA A 357 -14.17 4.75 2.39
CA ALA A 357 -13.97 3.62 1.47
C ALA A 357 -14.04 2.29 2.24
N TRP A 358 -15.11 1.53 2.05
CA TRP A 358 -15.45 0.42 2.93
C TRP A 358 -14.26 -0.54 3.08
N LEU A 359 -13.74 -0.66 4.31
CA LEU A 359 -12.66 -1.59 4.63
C LEU A 359 -13.27 -2.93 4.99
N PRO A 360 -13.18 -3.94 4.11
CA PRO A 360 -13.81 -5.22 4.36
C PRO A 360 -13.08 -5.98 5.47
N ALA A 361 -13.79 -6.79 6.23
CA ALA A 361 -13.19 -7.59 7.30
C ALA A 361 -12.14 -8.57 6.77
N ILE A 362 -12.32 -9.01 5.52
CA ILE A 362 -11.44 -9.96 4.84
C ILE A 362 -11.29 -9.58 3.36
N ARG A 363 -10.05 -9.47 2.88
CA ARG A 363 -9.69 -9.34 1.46
C ARG A 363 -8.70 -10.45 1.06
N PRO A 364 -9.12 -11.47 0.29
CA PRO A 364 -8.23 -12.53 -0.18
C PRO A 364 -7.03 -12.00 -0.97
N SER A 365 -5.84 -12.56 -0.72
CA SER A 365 -4.62 -12.27 -1.47
C SER A 365 -4.26 -13.46 -2.37
N ILE A 366 -4.89 -13.54 -3.54
CA ILE A 366 -4.66 -14.60 -4.52
C ILE A 366 -3.58 -14.15 -5.53
N PRO A 367 -2.53 -14.96 -5.78
CA PRO A 367 -1.53 -14.63 -6.78
C PRO A 367 -2.17 -14.58 -8.18
N HIS A 368 -1.87 -13.51 -8.93
CA HIS A 368 -2.44 -13.24 -10.26
C HIS A 368 -1.38 -12.74 -11.26
N ASP A 369 -0.09 -12.93 -10.96
CA ASP A 369 1.00 -12.54 -11.86
C ASP A 369 1.04 -13.37 -13.15
N HIS A 370 1.81 -12.88 -14.13
CA HIS A 370 1.97 -13.53 -15.43
C HIS A 370 2.42 -15.00 -15.32
N GLY A 371 3.21 -15.34 -14.31
CA GLY A 371 3.72 -16.70 -14.10
C GLY A 371 2.62 -17.70 -13.76
N VAL A 372 1.77 -17.38 -12.79
CA VAL A 372 0.63 -18.24 -12.42
C VAL A 372 -0.42 -18.31 -13.53
N MET A 373 -0.71 -17.20 -14.20
CA MET A 373 -1.67 -17.17 -15.32
C MET A 373 -1.21 -18.01 -16.50
N THR A 374 0.08 -17.95 -16.86
CA THR A 374 0.66 -18.79 -17.92
C THR A 374 0.58 -20.27 -17.57
N ARG A 375 0.80 -20.63 -16.30
CA ARG A 375 0.71 -22.02 -15.84
C ARG A 375 -0.73 -22.54 -15.93
N ILE A 376 -1.72 -21.76 -15.49
CA ILE A 376 -3.14 -22.11 -15.60
C ILE A 376 -3.52 -22.29 -17.07
N GLN A 377 -3.14 -21.36 -17.94
CA GLN A 377 -3.42 -21.47 -19.37
C GLN A 377 -2.83 -22.75 -19.99
N ARG A 378 -1.60 -23.12 -19.58
CA ARG A 378 -0.96 -24.37 -20.05
C ARG A 378 -1.72 -25.61 -19.59
N LEU A 379 -2.21 -25.66 -18.36
CA LEU A 379 -3.00 -26.77 -17.82
C LEU A 379 -4.32 -26.93 -18.59
N LEU A 380 -5.02 -25.82 -18.82
CA LEU A 380 -6.26 -25.81 -19.59
C LEU A 380 -6.05 -26.26 -21.04
N ARG A 381 -4.95 -25.83 -21.68
CA ARG A 381 -4.60 -26.25 -23.04
C ARG A 381 -4.22 -27.73 -23.13
N SER A 382 -3.52 -28.28 -22.12
CA SER A 382 -3.11 -29.69 -22.14
C SER A 382 -4.20 -30.65 -21.70
N GLY A 383 -5.26 -30.16 -21.05
CA GLY A 383 -6.30 -30.99 -20.43
C GLY A 383 -5.87 -31.70 -19.14
N ALA A 384 -4.63 -31.54 -18.70
CA ALA A 384 -4.10 -32.14 -17.48
C ALA A 384 -4.51 -31.32 -16.24
N VAL A 385 -5.82 -31.27 -15.96
CA VAL A 385 -6.39 -30.35 -14.98
C VAL A 385 -6.71 -30.99 -13.62
N THR A 386 -6.64 -32.31 -13.45
CA THR A 386 -6.99 -32.99 -12.19
C THR A 386 -6.31 -34.37 -12.08
N ASN A 387 -6.73 -35.20 -11.12
CA ASN A 387 -6.28 -36.58 -10.89
C ASN A 387 -4.78 -36.70 -10.55
N ASP A 388 -4.36 -36.06 -9.45
CA ASP A 388 -2.99 -36.14 -8.92
C ASP A 388 -1.92 -35.76 -9.94
N GLY A 389 -2.13 -34.66 -10.65
CA GLY A 389 -1.15 -34.13 -11.58
C GLY A 389 0.11 -33.59 -10.88
N LYS A 390 1.03 -33.08 -11.69
CA LYS A 390 2.37 -32.67 -11.25
C LYS A 390 2.34 -31.50 -10.26
N ASN A 391 1.33 -30.62 -10.34
CA ASN A 391 1.22 -29.50 -9.41
C ASN A 391 0.72 -29.97 -8.05
N LEU A 392 -0.23 -30.91 -7.98
CA LEU A 392 -0.66 -31.46 -6.71
C LEU A 392 0.48 -32.17 -5.98
N GLN A 393 1.20 -33.04 -6.68
CA GLN A 393 2.35 -33.76 -6.12
C GLN A 393 3.41 -32.80 -5.61
N ALA A 394 3.75 -31.77 -6.41
CA ALA A 394 4.72 -30.78 -6.00
C ALA A 394 4.22 -29.89 -4.85
N LEU A 395 2.91 -29.61 -4.77
CA LEU A 395 2.35 -28.89 -3.62
C LEU A 395 2.48 -29.70 -2.34
N GLU A 396 2.24 -31.01 -2.39
CA GLU A 396 2.42 -31.89 -1.24
C GLU A 396 3.89 -31.90 -0.76
N THR A 397 4.85 -32.04 -1.69
CA THR A 397 6.28 -31.96 -1.34
C THR A 397 6.67 -30.60 -0.78
N GLU A 398 6.26 -29.50 -1.43
CA GLU A 398 6.60 -28.15 -0.98
C GLU A 398 5.99 -27.84 0.40
N LEU A 399 4.79 -28.38 0.70
CA LEU A 399 4.15 -28.26 2.02
C LEU A 399 4.86 -29.10 3.09
N SER A 400 5.24 -30.34 2.79
CA SER A 400 5.92 -31.21 3.76
C SER A 400 7.28 -30.61 4.16
N GLU A 401 8.03 -30.09 3.19
CA GLU A 401 9.27 -29.34 3.41
C GLU A 401 9.04 -28.08 4.26
N ALA A 402 8.01 -27.28 3.96
CA ALA A 402 7.73 -26.05 4.69
C ALA A 402 7.34 -26.31 6.16
N LEU A 403 6.63 -27.40 6.41
CA LEU A 403 6.16 -27.81 7.74
C LEU A 403 7.19 -28.64 8.52
N GLY A 404 8.21 -29.18 7.85
CA GLY A 404 9.21 -30.07 8.47
C GLY A 404 8.63 -31.43 8.84
N VAL A 405 7.71 -31.98 8.04
CA VAL A 405 7.10 -33.30 8.23
C VAL A 405 7.39 -34.20 7.04
N ASP A 406 7.31 -35.52 7.24
CA ASP A 406 7.66 -36.49 6.19
C ASP A 406 6.75 -36.40 4.96
N ASP A 407 5.44 -36.23 5.17
CA ASP A 407 4.46 -36.26 4.10
C ASP A 407 3.14 -35.55 4.49
N VAL A 408 2.43 -35.04 3.50
CA VAL A 408 1.11 -34.40 3.65
C VAL A 408 0.13 -34.90 2.60
N VAL A 409 -1.15 -35.01 2.95
CA VAL A 409 -2.22 -35.40 2.00
C VAL A 409 -3.07 -34.18 1.69
N VAL A 410 -2.94 -33.64 0.47
CA VAL A 410 -3.75 -32.49 0.02
C VAL A 410 -5.12 -32.95 -0.47
N VAL A 411 -6.16 -32.20 -0.10
CA VAL A 411 -7.57 -32.48 -0.38
C VAL A 411 -8.33 -31.23 -0.85
N SER A 412 -9.58 -31.40 -1.27
CA SER A 412 -10.39 -30.38 -1.93
C SER A 412 -10.81 -29.19 -1.06
N SER A 413 -10.85 -29.32 0.28
CA SER A 413 -11.18 -28.26 1.23
C SER A 413 -10.69 -28.59 2.64
N GLY A 414 -10.68 -27.60 3.55
CA GLY A 414 -10.38 -27.83 4.97
C GLY A 414 -11.43 -28.68 5.69
N SER A 415 -12.71 -28.51 5.35
CA SER A 415 -13.80 -29.36 5.87
C SER A 415 -13.61 -30.82 5.46
N GLU A 416 -13.12 -31.04 4.23
CA GLU A 416 -12.84 -32.39 3.75
C GLU A 416 -11.60 -32.99 4.40
N ALA A 417 -10.61 -32.17 4.77
CA ALA A 417 -9.46 -32.62 5.53
C ALA A 417 -9.89 -33.20 6.90
N LEU A 418 -10.83 -32.54 7.59
CA LEU A 418 -11.39 -33.01 8.85
C LEU A 418 -12.22 -34.29 8.68
N ARG A 419 -13.16 -34.28 7.73
CA ARG A 419 -14.07 -35.42 7.50
C ARG A 419 -13.33 -36.66 7.05
N LEU A 420 -12.39 -36.53 6.11
CA LEU A 420 -11.59 -37.64 5.61
C LEU A 420 -10.64 -38.16 6.69
N GLY A 421 -10.04 -37.27 7.49
CA GLY A 421 -9.22 -37.62 8.65
C GLY A 421 -9.98 -38.44 9.68
N LEU A 422 -11.14 -37.95 10.13
CA LEU A 422 -12.02 -38.66 11.08
C LEU A 422 -12.48 -40.02 10.53
N TYR A 423 -12.91 -40.06 9.27
CA TYR A 423 -13.33 -41.31 8.63
C TYR A 423 -12.20 -42.35 8.57
N ALA A 424 -10.97 -41.90 8.29
CA ALA A 424 -9.82 -42.78 8.17
C ALA A 424 -9.30 -43.31 9.53
N LEU A 425 -9.67 -42.68 10.64
CA LEU A 425 -9.39 -43.22 11.97
C LEU A 425 -10.24 -44.45 12.31
N ASP A 426 -11.33 -44.68 11.57
CA ASP A 426 -12.23 -45.84 11.75
C ASP A 426 -12.64 -46.05 13.21
N LEU A 427 -13.02 -44.96 13.88
CA LEU A 427 -13.38 -44.98 15.28
C LEU A 427 -14.72 -45.70 15.47
N GLU A 428 -14.83 -46.47 16.54
CA GLU A 428 -16.11 -47.04 16.97
C GLU A 428 -17.17 -45.93 17.17
N PRO A 429 -18.47 -46.24 17.01
CA PRO A 429 -19.52 -45.29 17.35
C PRO A 429 -19.36 -44.72 18.77
N GLY A 430 -19.68 -43.44 18.92
CA GLY A 430 -19.50 -42.72 20.17
C GLY A 430 -19.41 -41.22 20.00
N VAL A 431 -18.71 -40.58 20.93
CA VAL A 431 -18.65 -39.13 21.11
C VAL A 431 -17.33 -38.55 20.61
N VAL A 432 -17.39 -37.38 19.97
CA VAL A 432 -16.22 -36.53 19.75
C VAL A 432 -16.40 -35.22 20.50
N VAL A 433 -15.50 -34.95 21.45
CA VAL A 433 -15.52 -33.72 22.25
C VAL A 433 -14.79 -32.60 21.50
N LEU A 434 -15.40 -31.43 21.37
CA LEU A 434 -14.82 -30.28 20.65
C LEU A 434 -15.31 -28.94 21.22
N PRO A 435 -14.61 -27.81 21.03
CA PRO A 435 -15.10 -26.53 21.51
C PRO A 435 -16.37 -26.10 20.75
N ALA A 436 -17.37 -25.53 21.44
CA ALA A 436 -18.49 -24.87 20.77
C ALA A 436 -18.10 -23.54 20.11
N PHE A 437 -17.00 -22.93 20.56
CA PHE A 437 -16.46 -21.69 19.99
C PHE A 437 -15.55 -21.97 18.78
N THR A 438 -16.14 -22.46 17.69
CA THR A 438 -15.44 -22.77 16.43
C THR A 438 -16.34 -22.58 15.20
N TYR A 439 -15.77 -22.77 14.01
CA TYR A 439 -16.52 -22.81 12.76
C TYR A 439 -17.27 -24.14 12.59
N ILE A 440 -18.46 -24.09 12.01
CA ILE A 440 -19.38 -25.25 11.91
C ILE A 440 -18.78 -26.47 11.19
N ALA A 441 -17.73 -26.30 10.38
CA ALA A 441 -17.06 -27.39 9.70
C ALA A 441 -16.49 -28.45 10.66
N SER A 442 -16.01 -28.05 11.85
CA SER A 442 -15.46 -28.97 12.84
C SER A 442 -16.54 -29.95 13.33
N ALA A 443 -17.71 -29.45 13.74
CA ALA A 443 -18.84 -30.27 14.17
C ALA A 443 -19.50 -31.03 12.99
N SER A 444 -19.55 -30.43 11.81
CA SER A 444 -20.09 -31.09 10.61
C SER A 444 -19.28 -32.34 10.25
N ALA A 445 -17.96 -32.29 10.36
CA ALA A 445 -17.10 -33.44 10.10
C ALA A 445 -17.42 -34.61 11.06
N VAL A 446 -17.63 -34.31 12.34
CA VAL A 446 -18.03 -35.30 13.36
C VAL A 446 -19.36 -35.96 13.02
N VAL A 447 -20.38 -35.16 12.68
CA VAL A 447 -21.71 -35.69 12.31
C VAL A 447 -21.64 -36.52 11.04
N HIS A 448 -20.90 -36.07 10.02
CA HIS A 448 -20.78 -36.77 8.74
C HIS A 448 -20.07 -38.12 8.82
N THR A 449 -19.27 -38.35 9.86
CA THR A 449 -18.62 -39.65 10.12
C THR A 449 -19.40 -40.50 11.12
N GLY A 450 -20.63 -40.12 11.46
CA GLY A 450 -21.52 -40.93 12.31
C GLY A 450 -21.26 -40.80 13.81
N HIS A 451 -20.46 -39.84 14.24
CA HIS A 451 -20.22 -39.58 15.67
C HIS A 451 -21.11 -38.45 16.20
N ARG A 452 -21.35 -38.46 17.51
CA ARG A 452 -22.07 -37.39 18.20
C ARG A 452 -21.08 -36.31 18.65
N PRO A 453 -21.20 -35.04 18.22
CA PRO A 453 -20.41 -33.96 18.80
C PRO A 453 -20.84 -33.75 20.25
N VAL A 454 -19.90 -33.51 21.17
CA VAL A 454 -20.18 -32.97 22.51
C VAL A 454 -19.34 -31.71 22.70
N PHE A 455 -20.00 -30.62 23.07
CA PHE A 455 -19.33 -29.34 23.17
C PHE A 455 -18.65 -29.13 24.53
N CYS A 456 -17.44 -28.62 24.48
CA CYS A 456 -16.62 -28.26 25.64
C CYS A 456 -16.34 -26.75 25.63
N ASP A 457 -16.13 -26.18 26.81
CA ASP A 457 -15.85 -24.76 26.96
C ASP A 457 -14.38 -24.42 26.61
N VAL A 458 -14.11 -23.13 26.38
CA VAL A 458 -12.78 -22.61 26.04
C VAL A 458 -12.14 -21.86 27.20
N ASP A 459 -10.82 -21.69 27.15
CA ASP A 459 -10.09 -20.88 28.12
C ASP A 459 -10.44 -19.38 27.91
N PRO A 460 -10.73 -18.62 28.98
CA PRO A 460 -11.19 -17.22 28.87
C PRO A 460 -10.13 -16.25 28.34
N HIS A 461 -8.87 -16.67 28.24
CA HIS A 461 -7.78 -15.84 27.78
C HIS A 461 -7.27 -16.25 26.39
N THR A 462 -7.04 -17.55 26.16
CA THR A 462 -6.56 -18.04 24.85
C THR A 462 -7.70 -18.32 23.87
N TRP A 463 -8.93 -18.47 24.35
CA TRP A 463 -10.13 -18.77 23.55
C TRP A 463 -10.01 -20.08 22.76
N THR A 464 -9.20 -20.99 23.26
CA THR A 464 -8.99 -22.34 22.75
C THR A 464 -9.50 -23.38 23.75
N LEU A 465 -9.66 -24.64 23.35
CA LEU A 465 -10.22 -25.71 24.18
C LEU A 465 -9.56 -25.74 25.57
N CYS A 466 -10.35 -25.66 26.64
CA CYS A 466 -9.85 -25.60 28.01
C CYS A 466 -9.58 -27.00 28.58
N PRO A 467 -8.34 -27.32 29.02
CA PRO A 467 -8.04 -28.63 29.61
C PRO A 467 -8.92 -28.99 30.82
N GLN A 468 -9.19 -28.02 31.71
CA GLN A 468 -10.01 -28.23 32.90
C GLN A 468 -11.50 -28.39 32.57
N ALA A 469 -11.99 -27.78 31.49
CA ALA A 469 -13.34 -28.02 31.00
C ALA A 469 -13.43 -29.40 30.35
N LEU A 470 -12.40 -29.80 29.59
CA LEU A 470 -12.32 -31.11 28.96
C LEU A 470 -12.38 -32.23 30.00
N GLN A 471 -11.58 -32.16 31.07
CA GLN A 471 -11.62 -33.17 32.14
C GLN A 471 -13.02 -33.38 32.71
N ARG A 472 -13.76 -32.28 32.99
CA ARG A 472 -15.15 -32.35 33.47
C ARG A 472 -16.10 -33.01 32.47
N VAL A 473 -15.98 -32.66 31.19
CA VAL A 473 -16.78 -33.31 30.14
C VAL A 473 -16.48 -34.81 30.05
N LEU A 474 -15.21 -35.21 30.18
CA LEU A 474 -14.81 -36.62 30.15
C LEU A 474 -15.29 -37.41 31.39
N GLU A 475 -15.40 -36.77 32.55
CA GLU A 475 -15.98 -37.38 33.77
C GLU A 475 -17.48 -37.70 33.61
N GLU A 476 -18.21 -36.83 32.89
CA GLU A 476 -19.67 -36.91 32.71
C GLU A 476 -20.08 -37.75 31.49
N GLU A 477 -19.31 -37.69 30.41
CA GLU A 477 -19.60 -38.40 29.17
C GLU A 477 -19.05 -39.83 29.17
N ARG A 478 -19.62 -40.67 28.31
CA ARG A 478 -19.17 -42.04 28.08
C ARG A 478 -18.95 -42.25 26.59
N GLU A 479 -18.16 -43.27 26.25
CA GLU A 479 -17.87 -43.63 24.86
C GLU A 479 -17.20 -42.49 24.08
N VAL A 480 -16.32 -41.74 24.74
CA VAL A 480 -15.51 -40.73 24.06
C VAL A 480 -14.49 -41.42 23.16
N ARG A 481 -14.50 -41.05 21.87
CA ARG A 481 -13.67 -41.66 20.83
C ARG A 481 -12.59 -40.73 20.34
N ALA A 482 -12.86 -39.43 20.36
CA ALA A 482 -11.86 -38.43 20.04
C ALA A 482 -12.10 -37.11 20.78
N VAL A 483 -11.02 -36.36 20.91
CA VAL A 483 -11.00 -34.95 21.32
C VAL A 483 -10.47 -34.15 20.15
N LEU A 484 -11.23 -33.14 19.72
CA LEU A 484 -10.88 -32.24 18.62
C LEU A 484 -10.66 -30.83 19.17
N SER A 485 -9.42 -30.35 19.11
CA SER A 485 -9.08 -28.96 19.44
C SER A 485 -8.99 -28.09 18.18
N VAL A 486 -9.08 -26.78 18.35
CA VAL A 486 -9.11 -25.80 17.25
C VAL A 486 -8.05 -24.72 17.51
N THR A 487 -7.24 -24.41 16.50
CA THR A 487 -6.30 -23.29 16.55
C THR A 487 -7.05 -21.97 16.27
N ALA A 488 -7.79 -21.47 17.26
CA ALA A 488 -8.65 -20.29 17.12
C ALA A 488 -7.84 -19.02 16.76
N TYR A 489 -8.23 -18.37 15.66
CA TYR A 489 -7.61 -17.16 15.09
C TYR A 489 -6.08 -17.20 14.89
N GLY A 490 -5.50 -18.40 14.82
CA GLY A 490 -4.06 -18.59 14.67
C GLY A 490 -3.30 -18.78 15.98
N VAL A 491 -4.00 -18.85 17.11
CA VAL A 491 -3.45 -19.21 18.43
C VAL A 491 -3.75 -20.69 18.71
N PRO A 492 -2.73 -21.51 19.00
CA PRO A 492 -2.92 -22.95 19.25
C PRO A 492 -3.49 -23.21 20.66
N ALA A 493 -4.14 -24.35 20.82
CA ALA A 493 -4.51 -24.87 22.13
C ALA A 493 -3.28 -25.47 22.85
N ASP A 494 -3.43 -25.80 24.13
CA ASP A 494 -2.40 -26.52 24.88
C ASP A 494 -2.36 -27.99 24.43
N HIS A 495 -1.69 -28.25 23.31
CA HIS A 495 -1.71 -29.55 22.66
C HIS A 495 -1.11 -30.67 23.52
N ASP A 496 -0.12 -30.37 24.35
CA ASP A 496 0.53 -31.37 25.20
C ASP A 496 -0.46 -31.87 26.25
N THR A 497 -1.01 -30.95 27.06
CA THR A 497 -1.98 -31.28 28.12
C THR A 497 -3.26 -31.92 27.55
N LEU A 498 -3.79 -31.40 26.45
CA LEU A 498 -5.02 -31.93 25.84
C LEU A 498 -4.82 -33.33 25.26
N ALA A 499 -3.66 -33.61 24.67
CA ALA A 499 -3.34 -34.93 24.16
C ALA A 499 -3.13 -35.95 25.28
N GLU A 500 -2.47 -35.55 26.37
CA GLU A 500 -2.33 -36.38 27.58
C GLU A 500 -3.71 -36.77 28.14
N ILE A 501 -4.60 -35.80 28.33
CA ILE A 501 -5.98 -36.04 28.79
C ILE A 501 -6.74 -36.99 27.84
N ALA A 502 -6.64 -36.77 26.52
CA ALA A 502 -7.30 -37.64 25.54
C ALA A 502 -6.74 -39.07 25.58
N GLN A 503 -5.43 -39.22 25.74
CA GLN A 503 -4.76 -40.51 25.80
C GLN A 503 -5.15 -41.31 27.06
N GLU A 504 -5.31 -40.65 28.21
CA GLU A 504 -5.77 -41.28 29.46
C GLU A 504 -7.15 -41.94 29.30
N GLU A 505 -8.04 -41.33 28.51
CA GLU A 505 -9.36 -41.87 28.17
C GLU A 505 -9.36 -42.83 26.96
N GLY A 506 -8.19 -43.10 26.37
CA GLY A 506 -8.07 -43.91 25.16
C GLY A 506 -8.70 -43.28 23.91
N ALA A 507 -8.89 -41.96 23.90
CA ALA A 507 -9.48 -41.21 22.80
C ALA A 507 -8.40 -40.71 21.82
N ALA A 508 -8.73 -40.65 20.53
CA ALA A 508 -7.88 -40.02 19.53
C ALA A 508 -7.80 -38.50 19.74
N TYR A 509 -6.65 -37.89 19.49
CA TYR A 509 -6.50 -36.43 19.59
C TYR A 509 -6.31 -35.80 18.22
N ILE A 510 -7.21 -34.89 17.87
CA ILE A 510 -7.33 -34.29 16.54
C ILE A 510 -7.19 -32.78 16.66
N VAL A 511 -6.53 -32.15 15.69
CA VAL A 511 -6.44 -30.69 15.63
C VAL A 511 -7.04 -30.16 14.34
N ASP A 512 -8.09 -29.37 14.47
CA ASP A 512 -8.54 -28.45 13.43
C ASP A 512 -7.61 -27.23 13.40
N ASN A 513 -6.66 -27.28 12.48
CA ASN A 513 -5.65 -26.26 12.28
C ASN A 513 -5.98 -25.38 11.07
N ALA A 514 -7.26 -25.23 10.71
CA ALA A 514 -7.70 -24.42 9.56
C ALA A 514 -7.19 -22.97 9.58
N HIS A 515 -6.85 -22.47 10.76
CA HIS A 515 -6.33 -21.12 11.01
C HIS A 515 -4.84 -21.07 11.37
N GLY A 516 -4.11 -22.19 11.43
CA GLY A 516 -2.76 -22.21 12.00
C GLY A 516 -1.59 -22.35 11.03
N PHE A 517 -1.79 -22.27 9.71
CA PHE A 517 -0.64 -22.23 8.80
C PHE A 517 0.25 -21.01 9.11
N GLY A 518 1.54 -21.24 9.39
CA GLY A 518 2.48 -20.19 9.78
C GLY A 518 2.44 -19.81 11.27
N THR A 519 1.66 -20.51 12.10
CA THR A 519 1.79 -20.41 13.56
C THR A 519 2.97 -21.28 14.00
N GLU A 520 3.84 -20.73 14.84
CA GLU A 520 5.05 -21.42 15.33
C GLU A 520 5.01 -21.50 16.86
N ARG A 521 5.41 -22.64 17.45
CA ARG A 521 5.60 -22.83 18.89
C ARG A 521 7.04 -23.29 19.13
N GLY A 522 7.91 -22.37 19.54
CA GLY A 522 9.35 -22.63 19.56
C GLY A 522 9.87 -23.01 18.17
N SER A 523 10.45 -24.22 18.02
CA SER A 523 10.89 -24.77 16.73
C SER A 523 9.81 -25.58 15.98
N GLN A 524 8.65 -25.82 16.61
CA GLN A 524 7.58 -26.64 16.05
C GLN A 524 6.64 -25.81 15.17
N ARG A 525 6.30 -26.36 13.99
CA ARG A 525 5.37 -25.77 12.99
C ARG A 525 4.07 -26.56 12.82
N VAL A 526 4.00 -27.73 13.44
CA VAL A 526 2.89 -28.67 13.35
C VAL A 526 2.48 -29.09 14.77
N PRO A 527 1.18 -29.16 15.08
CA PRO A 527 0.72 -29.67 16.36
C PRO A 527 1.21 -31.11 16.61
N SER A 528 1.69 -31.37 17.82
CA SER A 528 2.16 -32.68 18.26
C SER A 528 2.06 -32.76 19.80
N PRO A 529 1.75 -33.94 20.38
CA PRO A 529 1.33 -35.17 19.71
C PRO A 529 -0.11 -35.07 19.19
N VAL A 530 -0.44 -35.76 18.09
CA VAL A 530 -1.78 -35.79 17.46
C VAL A 530 -1.98 -37.09 16.65
N SER A 531 -3.22 -37.52 16.47
CA SER A 531 -3.59 -38.55 15.49
C SER A 531 -3.53 -37.98 14.06
N PHE A 532 -4.14 -36.81 13.84
CA PHE A 532 -3.94 -36.01 12.64
C PHE A 532 -4.23 -34.52 12.90
N SER A 533 -3.76 -33.68 11.99
CA SER A 533 -4.10 -32.25 11.93
C SER A 533 -4.63 -31.89 10.54
N ALA A 534 -5.62 -31.01 10.48
CA ALA A 534 -6.27 -30.59 9.24
C ALA A 534 -6.11 -29.09 9.03
N TRP A 535 -5.69 -28.68 7.82
CA TRP A 535 -5.56 -27.27 7.43
C TRP A 535 -6.53 -26.92 6.31
N SER A 536 -6.84 -25.63 6.23
CA SER A 536 -7.61 -25.04 5.14
C SER A 536 -6.72 -24.15 4.28
N MET A 537 -6.92 -24.25 2.98
CA MET A 537 -6.37 -23.34 1.96
C MET A 537 -7.48 -22.57 1.25
N HIS A 538 -8.60 -22.32 1.95
CA HIS A 538 -9.66 -21.44 1.47
C HIS A 538 -9.11 -20.03 1.21
N ALA A 539 -9.73 -19.28 0.28
CA ALA A 539 -9.29 -17.95 -0.15
C ALA A 539 -9.05 -16.94 0.99
N THR A 540 -9.70 -17.13 2.14
CA THR A 540 -9.58 -16.25 3.33
C THR A 540 -8.50 -16.66 4.33
N LYS A 541 -7.80 -17.78 4.11
CA LYS A 541 -6.73 -18.25 5.00
C LYS A 541 -5.40 -17.54 4.72
N VAL A 542 -4.43 -17.69 5.62
CA VAL A 542 -3.06 -17.19 5.42
C VAL A 542 -2.39 -17.81 4.19
N LEU A 543 -2.71 -19.08 3.87
CA LEU A 543 -2.22 -19.79 2.69
C LEU A 543 -3.38 -20.16 1.75
N PRO A 544 -3.87 -19.24 0.90
CA PRO A 544 -4.97 -19.53 0.00
C PRO A 544 -4.54 -20.30 -1.27
N ALA A 545 -5.40 -21.22 -1.69
CA ALA A 545 -5.35 -21.96 -2.96
C ALA A 545 -6.70 -21.84 -3.72
N VAL A 546 -7.40 -20.73 -3.55
CA VAL A 546 -8.85 -20.55 -3.86
C VAL A 546 -9.71 -21.40 -2.94
N GLU A 547 -9.65 -22.71 -3.10
CA GLU A 547 -10.27 -23.72 -2.25
C GLU A 547 -9.31 -24.88 -2.05
N GLY A 548 -9.22 -25.43 -0.84
CA GLY A 548 -8.33 -26.55 -0.59
C GLY A 548 -8.15 -26.84 0.88
N GLY A 549 -7.49 -27.95 1.17
CA GLY A 549 -7.05 -28.30 2.52
C GLY A 549 -5.95 -29.35 2.45
N PHE A 550 -5.32 -29.64 3.59
CA PHE A 550 -4.36 -30.73 3.66
C PHE A 550 -4.35 -31.34 5.07
N ILE A 551 -3.90 -32.59 5.13
CA ILE A 551 -3.83 -33.38 6.36
C ILE A 551 -2.36 -33.73 6.62
N THR A 552 -1.92 -33.57 7.87
CA THR A 552 -0.71 -34.22 8.38
C THR A 552 -1.12 -35.27 9.40
N ALA A 553 -0.47 -36.43 9.39
CA ALA A 553 -0.64 -37.46 10.40
C ALA A 553 0.72 -38.09 10.67
N PRO A 554 1.10 -38.39 11.93
CA PRO A 554 2.35 -39.08 12.21
C PRO A 554 2.42 -40.50 11.65
N ASP A 555 1.28 -41.22 11.63
CA ASP A 555 1.20 -42.59 11.11
C ASP A 555 1.22 -42.64 9.56
N ALA A 556 2.19 -43.36 9.01
CA ALA A 556 2.35 -43.58 7.58
C ALA A 556 1.22 -44.44 6.96
N GLN A 557 0.66 -45.38 7.72
CA GLN A 557 -0.44 -46.22 7.25
C GLN A 557 -1.71 -45.38 7.10
N LEU A 558 -2.02 -44.53 8.08
CA LEU A 558 -3.09 -43.54 7.99
C LEU A 558 -2.92 -42.61 6.78
N ARG A 559 -1.71 -42.09 6.51
CA ARG A 559 -1.46 -41.26 5.31
C ARG A 559 -1.72 -42.02 4.00
N ALA A 560 -1.31 -43.28 3.91
CA ALA A 560 -1.57 -44.11 2.74
C ALA A 560 -3.08 -44.36 2.53
N LEU A 561 -3.81 -44.64 3.62
CA LEU A 561 -5.26 -44.81 3.60
C LEU A 561 -5.97 -43.52 3.15
N LEU A 562 -5.56 -42.36 3.66
CA LEU A 562 -6.10 -41.05 3.26
C LEU A 562 -5.94 -40.79 1.76
N ARG A 563 -4.77 -41.10 1.17
CA ARG A 563 -4.53 -40.96 -0.28
C ARG A 563 -5.41 -41.90 -1.11
N LYS A 564 -5.66 -43.11 -0.61
CA LYS A 564 -6.57 -44.08 -1.22
C LYS A 564 -8.01 -43.57 -1.17
N LEU A 565 -8.49 -43.20 0.02
CA LEU A 565 -9.85 -42.68 0.24
C LEU A 565 -10.14 -41.40 -0.55
N ARG A 566 -9.17 -40.48 -0.68
CA ARG A 566 -9.27 -39.26 -1.50
C ARG A 566 -9.68 -39.53 -2.96
N ARG A 567 -9.37 -40.72 -3.48
CA ARG A 567 -9.48 -41.11 -4.89
C ARG A 567 -10.42 -42.30 -5.08
N HIS A 568 -11.64 -42.17 -4.55
CA HIS A 568 -12.69 -43.20 -4.61
C HIS A 568 -12.29 -44.54 -3.98
N GLY A 569 -11.24 -44.56 -3.15
CA GLY A 569 -10.73 -45.78 -2.52
C GLY A 569 -10.10 -46.78 -3.49
N LEU A 570 -9.79 -46.36 -4.72
CA LEU A 570 -9.27 -47.22 -5.76
C LEU A 570 -7.86 -47.72 -5.47
N GLU A 571 -7.62 -49.01 -5.71
CA GLU A 571 -6.30 -49.63 -5.71
C GLU A 571 -5.82 -49.85 -7.15
N PRO A 572 -4.87 -49.05 -7.68
CA PRO A 572 -4.48 -49.11 -9.09
C PRO A 572 -3.84 -50.43 -9.50
N GLU A 573 -3.14 -51.10 -8.58
CA GLU A 573 -2.44 -52.36 -8.86
C GLU A 573 -3.39 -53.57 -8.87
N ASP A 574 -4.45 -53.55 -8.06
CA ASP A 574 -5.51 -54.56 -8.05
C ASP A 574 -6.85 -53.96 -7.64
N LEU A 575 -7.69 -53.63 -8.64
CA LEU A 575 -8.99 -53.00 -8.40
C LEU A 575 -9.92 -53.79 -7.45
N ARG A 576 -9.70 -55.10 -7.26
CA ARG A 576 -10.48 -55.93 -6.30
C ARG A 576 -10.18 -55.59 -4.85
N GLN A 577 -9.04 -54.96 -4.58
CA GLN A 577 -8.64 -54.44 -3.26
C GLN A 577 -9.08 -52.98 -3.04
N SER A 578 -9.91 -52.43 -3.93
CA SER A 578 -10.49 -51.10 -3.73
C SER A 578 -11.51 -51.12 -2.59
N ILE A 579 -11.62 -50.01 -1.89
CA ILE A 579 -12.58 -49.80 -0.80
C ILE A 579 -13.52 -48.64 -1.17
N PRO A 580 -14.68 -48.49 -0.51
CA PRO A 580 -15.47 -47.27 -0.63
C PRO A 580 -14.64 -46.04 -0.24
N GLY A 581 -14.68 -45.00 -1.06
CA GLY A 581 -13.98 -43.75 -0.80
C GLY A 581 -14.72 -42.54 -1.38
N PHE A 582 -14.02 -41.42 -1.50
CA PHE A 582 -14.59 -40.12 -1.82
C PHE A 582 -13.90 -39.48 -3.03
N ASN A 583 -14.52 -38.41 -3.55
CA ASN A 583 -13.86 -37.52 -4.51
C ASN A 583 -13.36 -36.26 -3.79
N SER A 584 -12.26 -36.39 -3.08
CA SER A 584 -11.69 -35.32 -2.25
C SER A 584 -10.47 -34.65 -2.91
N ARG A 585 -10.33 -34.81 -4.23
CA ARG A 585 -9.15 -34.38 -4.98
C ARG A 585 -9.09 -32.86 -5.12
N LEU A 586 -7.90 -32.29 -4.93
CA LEU A 586 -7.59 -30.94 -5.37
C LEU A 586 -7.16 -30.97 -6.85
N ASP A 587 -7.72 -30.10 -7.68
CA ASP A 587 -7.35 -30.01 -9.09
C ASP A 587 -6.02 -29.26 -9.30
N GLU A 588 -5.44 -29.41 -10.50
CA GLU A 588 -4.12 -28.86 -10.84
C GLU A 588 -4.10 -27.33 -10.90
N VAL A 589 -5.25 -26.69 -11.16
CA VAL A 589 -5.37 -25.24 -11.20
C VAL A 589 -5.22 -24.68 -9.80
N ARG A 590 -6.00 -25.20 -8.84
CA ARG A 590 -5.89 -24.81 -7.43
C ARG A 590 -4.55 -25.22 -6.83
N ALA A 591 -3.99 -26.37 -7.21
CA ALA A 591 -2.64 -26.75 -6.79
C ALA A 591 -1.57 -25.78 -7.31
N ALA A 592 -1.68 -25.31 -8.55
CA ALA A 592 -0.77 -24.30 -9.11
C ALA A 592 -0.84 -22.95 -8.37
N VAL A 593 -2.04 -22.52 -7.98
CA VAL A 593 -2.24 -21.33 -7.13
C VAL A 593 -1.60 -21.54 -5.77
N GLY A 594 -1.92 -22.65 -5.08
CA GLY A 594 -1.39 -22.98 -3.76
C GLY A 594 0.14 -23.01 -3.70
N ARG A 595 0.80 -23.58 -4.72
CA ARG A 595 2.28 -23.55 -4.83
C ARG A 595 2.84 -22.15 -4.92
N THR A 596 2.20 -21.29 -5.72
CA THR A 596 2.64 -19.90 -5.91
C THR A 596 2.49 -19.12 -4.62
N THR A 597 1.37 -19.30 -3.91
CA THR A 597 1.13 -18.72 -2.60
C THR A 597 2.17 -19.20 -1.57
N LEU A 598 2.43 -20.51 -1.51
CA LEU A 598 3.35 -21.11 -0.55
C LEU A 598 4.78 -20.55 -0.69
N ARG A 599 5.26 -20.44 -1.93
CA ARG A 599 6.60 -19.87 -2.22
C ARG A 599 6.75 -18.41 -1.79
N ARG A 600 5.64 -17.65 -1.71
CA ARG A 600 5.61 -16.24 -1.27
C ARG A 600 5.26 -16.07 0.20
N SER A 601 4.92 -17.17 0.89
CA SER A 601 4.32 -17.13 2.22
C SER A 601 5.23 -16.52 3.29
N GLY A 602 6.55 -16.66 3.19
CA GLY A 602 7.50 -16.14 4.19
C GLY A 602 7.41 -14.61 4.37
N GLN A 603 7.55 -13.84 3.28
CA GLN A 603 7.44 -12.38 3.34
C GLN A 603 6.02 -11.92 3.68
N ALA A 604 5.01 -12.58 3.10
CA ALA A 604 3.60 -12.32 3.36
C ALA A 604 3.23 -12.50 4.85
N LEU A 605 3.70 -13.58 5.47
CA LEU A 605 3.47 -13.88 6.88
C LEU A 605 4.15 -12.86 7.80
N ASN A 606 5.38 -12.45 7.50
CA ASN A 606 6.09 -11.43 8.28
C ASN A 606 5.36 -10.08 8.24
N ARG A 607 4.92 -9.64 7.05
CA ARG A 607 4.11 -8.42 6.91
C ARG A 607 2.80 -8.53 7.70
N ARG A 608 2.09 -9.66 7.56
CA ARG A 608 0.84 -9.91 8.28
C ARG A 608 1.01 -9.88 9.79
N ARG A 609 2.07 -10.51 10.32
CA ARG A 609 2.43 -10.49 11.76
C ARG A 609 2.69 -9.07 12.25
N ALA A 610 3.38 -8.24 11.47
CA ALA A 610 3.63 -6.85 11.83
C ALA A 610 2.32 -6.05 11.95
N ILE A 611 1.42 -6.17 10.97
CA ILE A 611 0.09 -5.51 11.00
C ILE A 611 -0.73 -6.03 12.19
N TYR A 612 -0.79 -7.35 12.39
CA TYR A 612 -1.50 -7.96 13.51
C TYR A 612 -0.99 -7.45 14.86
N ASN A 613 0.32 -7.40 15.07
CA ASN A 613 0.91 -6.90 16.32
C ASN A 613 0.60 -5.42 16.55
N ARG A 614 0.68 -4.59 15.49
CA ARG A 614 0.37 -3.16 15.55
C ARG A 614 -1.08 -2.93 15.98
N LEU A 615 -2.04 -3.51 15.25
CA LEU A 615 -3.46 -3.35 15.56
C LEU A 615 -3.86 -3.99 16.90
N ARG A 616 -3.28 -5.14 17.26
CA ARG A 616 -3.52 -5.76 18.57
C ARG A 616 -3.03 -4.85 19.71
N ASN A 617 -1.88 -4.21 19.55
CA ASN A 617 -1.36 -3.28 20.55
C ASN A 617 -2.24 -2.04 20.67
N ALA A 618 -2.71 -1.48 19.56
CA ALA A 618 -3.67 -0.36 19.56
C ALA A 618 -4.96 -0.74 20.32
N ALA A 619 -5.52 -1.92 20.06
CA ALA A 619 -6.69 -2.42 20.79
C ALA A 619 -6.43 -2.62 22.29
N ALA A 620 -5.28 -3.18 22.66
CA ALA A 620 -4.91 -3.39 24.07
C ALA A 620 -4.68 -2.09 24.84
N GLN A 621 -4.25 -1.02 24.15
CA GLN A 621 -3.99 0.31 24.71
C GLN A 621 -5.19 1.25 24.59
N ALA A 622 -6.28 0.82 23.93
CA ALA A 622 -7.45 1.64 23.72
C ALA A 622 -8.04 2.14 25.04
N LYS A 623 -8.52 3.39 25.01
CA LYS A 623 -9.03 4.09 26.19
C LYS A 623 -10.10 3.28 26.92
N GLY A 624 -10.00 3.21 28.24
CA GLY A 624 -10.95 2.50 29.09
C GLY A 624 -10.78 0.98 29.15
N GLY A 625 -9.81 0.39 28.43
CA GLY A 625 -9.58 -1.06 28.48
C GLY A 625 -10.76 -1.88 27.95
N VAL A 626 -11.53 -1.30 27.01
CA VAL A 626 -12.81 -1.84 26.53
C VAL A 626 -12.68 -2.97 25.51
N PHE A 627 -11.46 -3.24 25.03
CA PHE A 627 -11.15 -4.35 24.14
C PHE A 627 -10.17 -5.32 24.80
N GLN A 628 -10.66 -6.53 25.13
CA GLN A 628 -9.80 -7.63 25.53
C GLN A 628 -9.22 -8.32 24.29
N VAL A 629 -7.90 -8.33 24.19
CA VAL A 629 -7.17 -9.06 23.15
C VAL A 629 -6.96 -10.54 23.55
N GLN A 630 -6.88 -11.42 22.55
CA GLN A 630 -6.55 -12.84 22.77
C GLN A 630 -5.16 -12.98 23.38
N ARG A 631 -5.02 -13.79 24.44
CA ARG A 631 -3.73 -14.13 25.03
C ARG A 631 -2.99 -15.10 24.11
N ILE A 632 -1.79 -14.70 23.69
CA ILE A 632 -0.86 -15.58 22.97
C ILE A 632 0.03 -16.26 24.02
N PRO A 633 0.06 -17.61 24.09
CA PRO A 633 0.93 -18.32 25.02
C PRO A 633 2.41 -18.00 24.81
N GLU A 634 3.23 -18.24 25.84
CA GLU A 634 4.68 -18.12 25.72
C GLU A 634 5.22 -19.04 24.61
N MET A 635 6.30 -18.60 23.95
CA MET A 635 6.93 -19.30 22.81
C MET A 635 6.05 -19.45 21.56
N VAL A 636 4.81 -18.95 21.55
CA VAL A 636 3.93 -18.97 20.38
C VAL A 636 4.09 -17.69 19.57
N HIS A 637 4.37 -17.87 18.28
CA HIS A 637 4.35 -16.81 17.27
C HIS A 637 3.10 -17.00 16.40
N ALA A 638 2.01 -16.35 16.80
CA ALA A 638 0.75 -16.40 16.06
C ALA A 638 0.90 -15.86 14.63
N ASN A 639 0.16 -16.43 13.68
CA ASN A 639 0.19 -16.02 12.28
C ASN A 639 -0.69 -14.80 11.96
N GLY A 640 -1.50 -14.35 12.92
CA GLY A 640 -2.48 -13.28 12.74
C GLY A 640 -3.60 -13.64 11.77
N GLN A 641 -4.17 -14.84 11.82
CA GLN A 641 -5.26 -15.24 10.92
C GLN A 641 -6.49 -14.30 11.04
N ASN A 642 -6.86 -13.88 12.25
CA ASN A 642 -7.87 -12.84 12.47
C ASN A 642 -7.45 -11.92 13.63
N LEU A 643 -7.82 -10.64 13.56
CA LEU A 643 -7.76 -9.72 14.70
C LEU A 643 -9.07 -9.83 15.48
N ALA A 644 -9.13 -10.77 16.41
CA ALA A 644 -10.29 -10.98 17.26
C ALA A 644 -10.15 -10.20 18.58
N LEU A 645 -11.20 -9.47 18.93
CA LEU A 645 -11.31 -8.64 20.14
C LEU A 645 -12.61 -8.99 20.85
N ARG A 646 -12.55 -9.12 22.18
CA ARG A 646 -13.74 -9.26 23.02
C ARG A 646 -14.09 -7.90 23.61
N TRP A 647 -15.30 -7.42 23.36
CA TRP A 647 -15.81 -6.17 23.91
C TRP A 647 -16.17 -6.33 25.40
N THR A 648 -15.59 -5.50 26.26
CA THR A 648 -15.79 -5.56 27.72
C THR A 648 -16.72 -4.46 28.25
N GLY A 649 -17.13 -3.51 27.41
CA GLY A 649 -18.07 -2.45 27.79
C GLY A 649 -19.52 -2.92 27.90
N ASP A 650 -20.38 -1.99 28.33
CA ASP A 650 -21.80 -2.26 28.58
C ASP A 650 -22.66 -2.28 27.32
N ALA A 651 -22.23 -1.56 26.28
CA ALA A 651 -22.96 -1.50 25.01
C ALA A 651 -23.08 -2.89 24.36
N PRO A 652 -24.23 -3.24 23.75
CA PRO A 652 -24.37 -4.48 22.98
C PRO A 652 -23.35 -4.55 21.83
N VAL A 653 -22.78 -5.74 21.55
CA VAL A 653 -21.74 -5.89 20.51
C VAL A 653 -22.20 -5.43 19.13
N ASP A 654 -23.49 -5.58 18.80
CA ASP A 654 -24.04 -5.12 17.53
C ASP A 654 -23.99 -3.59 17.40
N GLU A 655 -24.04 -2.85 18.52
CA GLU A 655 -23.83 -1.40 18.53
C GLU A 655 -22.37 -1.03 18.29
N VAL A 656 -21.44 -1.80 18.86
CA VAL A 656 -20.00 -1.66 18.61
C VAL A 656 -19.69 -1.91 17.13
N ILE A 657 -20.27 -2.96 16.52
CA ILE A 657 -20.14 -3.24 15.09
C ILE A 657 -20.68 -2.09 14.24
N ARG A 658 -21.87 -1.54 14.59
CA ARG A 658 -22.41 -0.35 13.91
C ARG A 658 -21.51 0.87 14.08
N ALA A 659 -20.84 1.03 15.22
CA ALA A 659 -19.90 2.12 15.44
C ALA A 659 -18.68 2.01 14.51
N PHE A 660 -18.08 0.82 14.37
CA PHE A 660 -17.02 0.59 13.38
C PHE A 660 -17.51 0.80 11.94
N ALA A 661 -18.72 0.33 11.61
CA ALA A 661 -19.30 0.51 10.28
C ALA A 661 -19.51 1.99 9.91
N ARG A 662 -19.86 2.86 10.87
CA ARG A 662 -19.96 4.32 10.65
C ARG A 662 -18.60 4.96 10.33
N LEU A 663 -17.50 4.33 10.73
CA LEU A 663 -16.13 4.71 10.36
C LEU A 663 -15.66 3.96 9.09
N GLY A 664 -16.56 3.23 8.44
CA GLY A 664 -16.36 2.37 7.27
C GLY A 664 -15.38 1.23 7.49
N VAL A 665 -15.26 0.76 8.72
CA VAL A 665 -14.50 -0.44 9.08
C VAL A 665 -15.49 -1.58 9.29
N GLU A 666 -15.41 -2.62 8.46
CA GLU A 666 -16.26 -3.80 8.64
C GLU A 666 -15.79 -4.62 9.84
N ALA A 667 -16.66 -4.77 10.84
CA ALA A 667 -16.47 -5.72 11.93
C ALA A 667 -17.40 -6.92 11.76
N ARG A 668 -16.89 -8.13 11.98
CA ARG A 668 -17.68 -9.39 11.90
C ARG A 668 -17.63 -10.16 13.19
N ARG A 669 -18.61 -11.03 13.41
CA ARG A 669 -18.62 -11.96 14.55
C ARG A 669 -18.16 -13.32 14.06
N TYR A 670 -16.92 -13.66 14.37
CA TYR A 670 -16.44 -15.04 14.30
C TYR A 670 -16.04 -15.40 15.72
N PHE A 671 -16.59 -16.42 16.39
CA PHE A 671 -17.69 -17.31 15.96
C PHE A 671 -19.01 -16.91 16.62
N TRP A 672 -20.06 -16.74 15.82
CA TRP A 672 -21.42 -16.46 16.30
C TRP A 672 -22.49 -17.04 15.36
N PRO A 673 -23.55 -17.67 15.90
CA PRO A 673 -23.67 -18.13 17.29
C PRO A 673 -22.66 -19.24 17.61
N PRO A 674 -22.30 -19.46 18.89
CA PRO A 674 -21.62 -20.68 19.31
C PRO A 674 -22.36 -21.93 18.85
N LEU A 675 -21.63 -23.01 18.56
CA LEU A 675 -22.22 -24.17 17.92
C LEU A 675 -23.28 -24.87 18.78
N HIS A 676 -23.17 -24.87 20.12
CA HIS A 676 -24.18 -25.50 20.99
C HIS A 676 -25.55 -24.81 20.92
N GLN A 677 -25.59 -23.54 20.49
CA GLN A 677 -26.83 -22.77 20.33
C GLN A 677 -27.48 -22.93 18.95
N ILE A 678 -26.85 -23.66 18.03
CA ILE A 678 -27.43 -23.94 16.72
C ILE A 678 -28.41 -25.10 16.85
N ALA A 679 -29.66 -24.88 16.44
CA ALA A 679 -30.77 -25.83 16.56
C ALA A 679 -30.51 -27.22 15.92
N ALA A 680 -29.56 -27.32 14.99
CA ALA A 680 -29.18 -28.60 14.39
C ALA A 680 -28.36 -29.51 15.33
N PHE A 681 -27.74 -28.94 16.36
CA PHE A 681 -27.01 -29.70 17.38
C PHE A 681 -27.82 -29.85 18.68
N ASP A 682 -28.69 -28.88 19.00
CA ASP A 682 -29.67 -28.86 20.10
C ASP A 682 -29.17 -29.50 21.40
N GLN A 683 -28.07 -28.96 21.93
CA GLN A 683 -27.48 -29.41 23.19
C GLN A 683 -27.72 -28.37 24.28
N ASP A 684 -28.37 -28.78 25.36
CA ASP A 684 -28.50 -28.00 26.60
C ASP A 684 -27.18 -28.04 27.38
N ALA A 685 -26.14 -27.43 26.81
CA ALA A 685 -24.81 -27.33 27.40
C ALA A 685 -24.59 -25.94 27.98
N HIS A 686 -24.20 -25.86 29.25
CA HIS A 686 -23.86 -24.60 29.91
C HIS A 686 -22.36 -24.29 29.73
N LEU A 687 -22.04 -23.44 28.75
CA LEU A 687 -20.66 -23.13 28.34
C LEU A 687 -20.37 -21.63 28.54
N PRO A 688 -20.19 -21.18 29.80
CA PRO A 688 -20.25 -19.76 30.15
C PRO A 688 -19.19 -18.90 29.46
N VAL A 689 -17.97 -19.42 29.25
CA VAL A 689 -16.91 -18.66 28.57
C VAL A 689 -17.23 -18.54 27.07
N THR A 690 -17.64 -19.64 26.45
CA THR A 690 -18.05 -19.68 25.05
C THR A 690 -19.26 -18.78 24.77
N GLU A 691 -20.24 -18.76 25.67
CA GLU A 691 -21.44 -17.91 25.56
C GLU A 691 -21.10 -16.43 25.64
N ASP A 692 -20.26 -16.06 26.63
CA ASP A 692 -19.78 -14.69 26.78
C ASP A 692 -18.94 -14.24 25.57
N LEU A 693 -18.02 -15.08 25.10
CA LEU A 693 -17.25 -14.82 23.88
C LEU A 693 -18.17 -14.66 22.67
N GLY A 694 -19.08 -15.60 22.43
CA GLY A 694 -20.04 -15.50 21.32
C GLY A 694 -20.82 -14.19 21.34
N ALA A 695 -21.30 -13.77 22.51
CA ALA A 695 -22.08 -12.56 22.70
C ALA A 695 -21.27 -11.26 22.52
N ARG A 696 -19.94 -11.29 22.70
CA ARG A 696 -19.09 -10.08 22.79
C ARG A 696 -17.92 -10.03 21.81
N ILE A 697 -17.69 -11.07 21.02
CA ILE A 697 -16.56 -11.12 20.07
C ILE A 697 -16.84 -10.28 18.83
N LEU A 698 -15.83 -9.58 18.37
CA LEU A 698 -15.76 -8.98 17.05
C LEU A 698 -14.38 -9.24 16.43
N CYS A 699 -14.34 -9.35 15.11
CA CYS A 699 -13.14 -9.47 14.31
C CYS A 699 -13.06 -8.26 13.38
N LEU A 700 -11.94 -7.53 13.49
CA LEU A 700 -11.66 -6.36 12.67
C LEU A 700 -10.86 -6.73 11.41
N PRO A 701 -10.78 -5.83 10.41
CA PRO A 701 -10.03 -6.07 9.18
C PRO A 701 -8.57 -6.43 9.45
N LEU A 702 -8.15 -7.57 8.88
CA LEU A 702 -6.77 -8.01 8.91
C LEU A 702 -6.45 -8.85 7.67
N TYR A 703 -5.75 -8.26 6.71
CA TYR A 703 -5.27 -8.94 5.52
C TYR A 703 -3.86 -8.48 5.11
N THR A 704 -3.14 -9.35 4.41
CA THR A 704 -1.70 -9.14 4.13
C THR A 704 -1.43 -7.93 3.24
N SER A 705 -2.36 -7.61 2.34
CA SER A 705 -2.27 -6.51 1.38
C SER A 705 -2.72 -5.15 1.94
N MET A 706 -2.98 -5.03 3.25
CA MET A 706 -3.35 -3.73 3.82
C MET A 706 -2.29 -2.67 3.55
N THR A 707 -2.72 -1.49 3.10
CA THR A 707 -1.85 -0.31 2.96
C THR A 707 -1.61 0.34 4.33
N GLY A 708 -0.61 1.23 4.43
CA GLY A 708 -0.35 1.97 5.68
C GLY A 708 -1.58 2.75 6.16
N HIS A 709 -2.25 3.42 5.23
CA HIS A 709 -3.50 4.15 5.48
C HIS A 709 -4.66 3.24 5.91
N GLU A 710 -4.80 2.05 5.31
CA GLU A 710 -5.83 1.09 5.76
C GLU A 710 -5.57 0.59 7.19
N VAL A 711 -4.31 0.42 7.59
CA VAL A 711 -3.94 0.04 8.96
C VAL A 711 -4.24 1.18 9.94
N GLU A 712 -3.78 2.40 9.64
CA GLU A 712 -4.02 3.59 10.45
C GLU A 712 -5.51 3.83 10.68
N ARG A 713 -6.33 3.67 9.64
CA ARG A 713 -7.78 3.82 9.77
C ARG A 713 -8.41 2.80 10.71
N VAL A 714 -7.91 1.56 10.78
CA VAL A 714 -8.40 0.58 11.76
C VAL A 714 -7.96 0.96 13.17
N GLU A 715 -6.75 1.49 13.35
CA GLU A 715 -6.28 2.01 14.66
C GLU A 715 -7.14 3.18 15.15
N GLU A 716 -7.36 4.17 14.29
CA GLU A 716 -8.22 5.32 14.59
C GLU A 716 -9.65 4.88 14.92
N ALA A 717 -10.18 3.90 14.18
CA ALA A 717 -11.51 3.37 14.46
C ALA A 717 -11.58 2.66 15.83
N ILE A 718 -10.55 1.91 16.20
CA ILE A 718 -10.44 1.29 17.54
C ILE A 718 -10.48 2.38 18.62
N GLU A 719 -9.67 3.43 18.48
CA GLU A 719 -9.60 4.51 19.45
C GLU A 719 -10.91 5.31 19.56
N GLN A 720 -11.51 5.66 18.42
CA GLN A 720 -12.76 6.45 18.39
C GLN A 720 -13.94 5.67 18.94
N VAL A 721 -14.07 4.38 18.60
CA VAL A 721 -15.13 3.51 19.14
C VAL A 721 -14.93 3.35 20.65
N ALA A 722 -13.69 3.14 21.11
CA ALA A 722 -13.39 3.09 22.53
C ALA A 722 -13.75 4.38 23.25
N ALA A 723 -13.35 5.55 22.72
CA ALA A 723 -13.63 6.84 23.34
C ALA A 723 -15.13 7.16 23.41
N THR A 724 -15.87 6.84 22.34
CA THR A 724 -17.30 7.18 22.23
C THR A 724 -18.17 6.30 23.11
N LEU A 725 -17.93 4.98 23.08
CA LEU A 725 -18.78 4.03 23.79
C LEU A 725 -18.34 3.78 25.24
N ALA A 726 -17.08 4.07 25.61
CA ALA A 726 -16.66 4.04 27.01
C ALA A 726 -17.14 5.26 27.83
N GLY A 727 -17.44 6.39 27.17
CA GLY A 727 -17.86 7.64 27.82
C GLY A 727 -19.37 7.76 28.10
N ALA A 728 -20.19 6.84 27.60
CA ALA A 728 -21.64 6.89 27.72
C ALA A 728 -22.20 6.34 29.05
N GLY A 729 -21.34 5.92 29.99
CA GLY A 729 -21.71 5.31 31.26
C GLY A 729 -21.25 6.07 32.51
N GLY A 730 -21.15 7.41 32.44
CA GLY A 730 -20.82 8.29 33.56
C GLY A 730 -22.03 9.03 34.12
#